data_AF-R9IXT6-F1
#
_entry.id   AF-R9IXT6-F1
#
_cell.length_a   1.000
_cell.length_b   1.000
_cell.length_c   1.000
_cell.angle_alpha   90.00
_cell.angle_beta   90.00
_cell.angle_gamma   90.00
#
_symmetry.space_group_name_H-M   'P 1'
#
loop_
_entity.id
_entity.type
_entity.pdbx_description
1 polymer ?
#
loop_
_entity_poly.entity_id
_entity_poly.type
_entity_poly.pdbx_seq_one_letter_code
_entity_poly.pdbx_strand_id
1 'polypeptide(L)'
;MMSMQNVPMRITSLRKEAKRDPAAFAPKMHQRAGLGANFRGSCNCIILDMATEPSMGTGHFFGTMPEQLRGSRLFGVEKDSISGRIAKILYPQAEIQVKGFEETDFTDNFFDVAVGNVPFGDFKVYDRKYNAENFKIHDYFVAKSIDKVRPGGIVAVITTKGTMDKKNNSVRKYLAERAELVGAVRLPNSAFKAEAGTEVTSDILFFQKRERKISAEPDWIHLGMTENGVPVNSYFVEHPEMMLGRMEYDTGRYGSDSGYTVCVNDDKDFDLQGALQQALGRLSVQIPDYEVLSGPGEEPEESLPADPDVKNYTYTFVDGVLYYRKDSRMYRQEVGNTVLERIRGMDGIRKCTRHLINIQLKGCSEGELKAVQEKLNAVYDKYIKKYGYITSQGNSRAFRDDEDYPLLCSLENVDEEGIVTKADMFTKQTIRAANKTERVETAVEALNLSVCEYNGVNIPYMLEVYEPDIVGQINKLRAGQQDSVERENSLQQSKAEPAPAEQAMLSEETKEELKRDKLLEELKGIIFLNPLKYLEHDKNRGWETADEYLSGNVRDKLRLAKAAAGERPELFGDNVAALEQVQPQDLDAGEIDVRIGTTWIEPEDYERFLYETLHTPERAQAKRSLYFSHGIQVHLNKFQMEWFVENKSLDKTSVAATKTYGTSRMDAYTIFENTLNLRTVTVRDRIEDGGGKYHYEENQKETMLAREKQNQLKEAFREWIFADPERRNKYVRYYNETFNNVRLREYDGSHLQFPGMNPDIQLKPHQKNAIARVLMGGNTLLAHCVGAGKSFEMMAACMEQKRLGLANKTAMVVPKPLISQTASEFLRLYPSANILVATERDFEKKRRKQFISRIATGDYDCIIMSHSQFESTTCC
;
A
#
# COMPACT_ATOMS: atom_id res chain seq x y z
N MET A 1 -18.08 2.34 -16.54
CA MET A 1 -17.24 1.21 -16.10
C MET A 1 -16.46 1.66 -14.87
N MET A 2 -17.08 1.56 -13.70
CA MET A 2 -16.47 1.79 -12.39
C MET A 2 -16.79 0.53 -11.56
N SER A 3 -15.76 -0.12 -11.02
CA SER A 3 -15.88 -1.28 -10.17
C SER A 3 -16.54 -0.89 -8.83
N MET A 4 -17.45 -1.73 -8.36
CA MET A 4 -18.16 -1.62 -7.07
C MET A 4 -17.25 -1.92 -5.87
N GLN A 5 -16.10 -1.26 -5.77
CA GLN A 5 -15.21 -1.36 -4.60
C GLN A 5 -14.95 -0.01 -3.91
N ASN A 6 -15.45 1.10 -4.45
CA ASN A 6 -15.16 2.43 -3.92
C ASN A 6 -16.42 3.11 -3.37
N VAL A 7 -16.67 2.93 -2.07
CA VAL A 7 -17.39 3.90 -1.24
C VAL A 7 -16.41 4.43 -0.19
N PRO A 8 -16.15 5.75 -0.11
CA PRO A 8 -15.23 6.32 0.87
C PRO A 8 -15.90 6.39 2.24
N MET A 9 -15.38 5.68 3.24
CA MET A 9 -15.83 5.81 4.64
C MET A 9 -14.75 6.42 5.55
N ARG A 10 -15.21 7.34 6.41
CA ARG A 10 -14.43 8.13 7.36
C ARG A 10 -13.86 7.25 8.49
N ILE A 11 -12.64 7.58 8.90
CA ILE A 11 -11.74 6.85 9.83
C ILE A 11 -12.24 6.79 11.30
N THR A 12 -13.39 7.36 11.66
CA THR A 12 -13.78 7.56 13.07
C THR A 12 -14.70 6.51 13.70
N SER A 13 -15.20 5.50 13.00
CA SER A 13 -16.14 4.50 13.58
C SER A 13 -15.51 3.16 14.01
N LEU A 14 -14.21 2.93 13.79
CA LEU A 14 -13.55 1.63 13.98
C LEU A 14 -13.26 1.19 15.44
N ARG A 15 -13.86 1.82 16.45
CA ARG A 15 -13.56 1.48 17.87
C ARG A 15 -14.67 0.79 18.66
N LYS A 16 -15.85 0.50 18.10
CA LYS A 16 -16.96 -0.03 18.93
C LYS A 16 -17.68 -1.31 18.50
N GLU A 17 -17.38 -1.94 17.37
CA GLU A 17 -18.13 -3.15 16.94
C GLU A 17 -17.27 -4.31 16.41
N ALA A 18 -15.96 -4.31 16.68
CA ALA A 18 -15.03 -5.38 16.32
C ALA A 18 -15.15 -6.62 17.23
N LYS A 19 -16.31 -7.31 17.23
CA LYS A 19 -16.57 -8.47 18.11
C LYS A 19 -17.34 -9.65 17.49
N ARG A 20 -17.44 -9.83 16.17
CA ARG A 20 -18.09 -11.02 15.58
C ARG A 20 -17.23 -11.65 14.48
N ASP A 21 -17.07 -12.96 14.57
CA ASP A 21 -15.81 -13.70 14.44
C ASP A 21 -15.74 -14.63 13.20
N PRO A 22 -14.68 -14.55 12.35
CA PRO A 22 -14.39 -15.45 11.24
C PRO A 22 -13.77 -16.83 11.59
N ALA A 23 -13.71 -17.22 12.87
CA ALA A 23 -13.12 -18.48 13.35
C ALA A 23 -13.76 -19.80 12.81
N ALA A 24 -14.67 -19.75 11.84
CA ALA A 24 -15.24 -20.93 11.19
C ALA A 24 -14.36 -21.53 10.06
N PHE A 25 -13.28 -20.85 9.64
CA PHE A 25 -12.53 -21.19 8.41
C PHE A 25 -11.29 -22.07 8.59
N ALA A 26 -11.05 -22.65 9.77
CA ALA A 26 -9.97 -23.62 9.98
C ALA A 26 -10.44 -25.06 9.73
N PRO A 27 -9.85 -25.83 8.79
CA PRO A 27 -10.10 -27.27 8.70
C PRO A 27 -9.67 -27.93 10.02
N LYS A 28 -10.56 -28.69 10.66
CA LYS A 28 -10.24 -29.47 11.86
C LYS A 28 -9.20 -30.55 11.53
N MET A 29 -7.91 -30.24 11.67
CA MET A 29 -6.88 -31.25 11.83
C MET A 29 -7.02 -31.83 13.25
N HIS A 30 -7.33 -33.13 13.34
CA HIS A 30 -8.03 -33.78 14.46
C HIS A 30 -7.43 -33.62 15.87
N GLN A 31 -8.33 -33.46 16.85
CA GLN A 31 -8.09 -33.81 18.25
C GLN A 31 -9.24 -34.73 18.74
N ARG A 32 -8.93 -36.01 18.98
CA ARG A 32 -9.75 -36.90 19.81
C ARG A 32 -8.80 -37.81 20.61
N ALA A 33 -8.40 -37.33 21.78
CA ALA A 33 -7.73 -38.15 22.79
C ALA A 33 -8.80 -38.67 23.76
N GLY A 34 -8.88 -40.00 23.92
CA GLY A 34 -9.72 -40.60 24.93
C GLY A 34 -10.00 -42.08 24.69
N LEU A 35 -9.01 -42.94 24.96
CA LEU A 35 -9.08 -44.18 25.75
C LEU A 35 -7.80 -45.00 25.53
N GLY A 36 -7.30 -45.56 26.62
CA GLY A 36 -5.87 -45.84 26.81
C GLY A 36 -5.30 -47.04 26.09
N ALA A 37 -4.03 -46.89 25.70
CA ALA A 37 -3.02 -47.95 25.68
C ALA A 37 -1.64 -47.31 25.44
N ASN A 38 -0.64 -47.74 26.20
CA ASN A 38 0.75 -47.33 26.10
C ASN A 38 1.32 -47.49 24.68
N PHE A 39 1.79 -46.42 24.04
CA PHE A 39 2.89 -46.44 23.08
C PHE A 39 3.65 -45.11 23.11
N ARG A 40 4.97 -45.19 23.37
CA ARG A 40 5.93 -44.11 23.15
C ARG A 40 6.14 -43.97 21.63
N GLY A 41 5.77 -42.84 21.05
CA GLY A 41 6.01 -42.50 19.65
C GLY A 41 5.40 -41.13 19.31
N SER A 42 6.22 -40.26 18.74
CA SER A 42 5.98 -38.86 18.30
C SER A 42 4.56 -38.51 17.84
N CYS A 43 3.97 -37.47 18.44
CA CYS A 43 2.82 -36.77 17.88
C CYS A 43 3.26 -35.94 16.66
N ASN A 44 2.95 -36.40 15.45
CA ASN A 44 3.11 -35.59 14.23
C ASN A 44 1.98 -34.55 14.15
N CYS A 45 2.29 -33.31 14.51
CA CYS A 45 1.47 -32.15 14.13
C CYS A 45 1.84 -31.77 12.69
N ILE A 46 0.85 -31.73 11.78
CA ILE A 46 1.04 -31.26 10.40
C ILE A 46 1.42 -29.78 10.44
N ILE A 47 2.61 -29.43 9.96
CA ILE A 47 3.07 -28.05 9.81
C ILE A 47 2.69 -27.60 8.39
N LEU A 48 1.83 -26.59 8.26
CA LEU A 48 1.68 -25.88 6.98
C LEU A 48 2.89 -24.96 6.83
N ASP A 49 3.68 -25.11 5.77
CA ASP A 49 4.90 -24.32 5.58
C ASP A 49 4.61 -23.05 4.78
N MET A 50 3.76 -23.10 3.76
CA MET A 50 3.54 -21.98 2.83
C MET A 50 2.07 -21.84 2.39
N ALA A 51 1.47 -20.67 2.66
CA ALA A 51 0.08 -20.36 2.30
C ALA A 51 -0.01 -19.10 1.42
N THR A 52 -0.95 -19.09 0.47
CA THR A 52 -1.20 -17.91 -0.38
C THR A 52 -2.64 -17.40 -0.35
N GLU A 53 -2.80 -16.08 -0.40
CA GLU A 53 -4.06 -15.39 -0.61
C GLU A 53 -4.01 -14.56 -1.92
N PRO A 54 -4.59 -15.05 -3.03
CA PRO A 54 -4.44 -14.45 -4.37
C PRO A 54 -5.14 -13.10 -4.59
N SER A 55 -6.07 -12.73 -3.71
CA SER A 55 -6.86 -11.49 -3.77
C SER A 55 -7.18 -11.03 -2.36
N MET A 56 -6.16 -10.55 -1.66
CA MET A 56 -6.19 -10.45 -0.20
C MET A 56 -6.94 -9.24 0.37
N GLY A 57 -7.18 -8.20 -0.42
CA GLY A 57 -7.66 -6.92 0.09
C GLY A 57 -6.72 -6.37 1.16
N THR A 58 -7.25 -6.16 2.36
CA THR A 58 -6.46 -5.78 3.55
C THR A 58 -5.91 -6.97 4.33
N GLY A 59 -6.21 -8.21 3.93
CA GLY A 59 -5.71 -9.47 4.51
C GLY A 59 -6.56 -10.06 5.65
N HIS A 60 -7.88 -10.10 5.51
CA HIS A 60 -8.77 -10.62 6.57
C HIS A 60 -8.51 -12.09 6.93
N PHE A 61 -8.16 -12.94 5.96
CA PHE A 61 -7.84 -14.34 6.23
C PHE A 61 -6.55 -14.49 7.05
N PHE A 62 -5.54 -13.65 6.80
CA PHE A 62 -4.32 -13.64 7.62
C PHE A 62 -4.60 -13.21 9.05
N GLY A 63 -5.43 -12.19 9.26
CA GLY A 63 -5.76 -11.67 10.60
C GLY A 63 -6.57 -12.64 11.46
N THR A 64 -7.24 -13.61 10.84
CA THR A 64 -8.13 -14.58 11.50
C THR A 64 -7.54 -15.99 11.52
N MET A 65 -6.27 -16.11 11.12
CA MET A 65 -5.56 -17.37 11.07
C MET A 65 -5.39 -18.00 12.47
N PRO A 66 -5.69 -19.30 12.63
CA PRO A 66 -5.49 -20.02 13.90
C PRO A 66 -4.04 -19.96 14.39
N GLU A 67 -3.83 -19.97 15.70
CA GLU A 67 -2.49 -19.86 16.30
C GLU A 67 -1.52 -20.95 15.81
N GLN A 68 -2.03 -22.15 15.53
CA GLN A 68 -1.23 -23.27 15.03
C GLN A 68 -0.65 -23.02 13.64
N LEU A 69 -1.23 -22.11 12.86
CA LEU A 69 -0.84 -21.80 11.48
C LEU A 69 -0.07 -20.48 11.36
N ARG A 70 0.09 -19.72 12.44
CA ARG A 70 0.81 -18.43 12.42
C ARG A 70 2.32 -18.56 12.13
N GLY A 71 2.88 -19.77 12.21
CA GLY A 71 4.28 -20.06 11.85
C GLY A 71 4.51 -20.25 10.35
N SER A 72 3.46 -20.32 9.53
CA SER A 72 3.58 -20.51 8.08
C SER A 72 4.12 -19.27 7.38
N ARG A 73 4.86 -19.44 6.27
CA ARG A 73 5.22 -18.34 5.37
C ARG A 73 4.00 -17.93 4.56
N LEU A 74 3.61 -16.67 4.69
CA LEU A 74 2.38 -16.12 4.09
C LEU A 74 2.70 -15.30 2.84
N PHE A 75 1.96 -15.54 1.76
CA PHE A 75 2.10 -14.85 0.48
C PHE A 75 0.77 -14.22 0.06
N GLY A 76 0.71 -12.90 0.02
CA GLY A 76 -0.51 -12.16 -0.35
C GLY A 76 -0.38 -11.46 -1.70
N VAL A 77 -1.47 -11.38 -2.46
CA VAL A 77 -1.54 -10.61 -3.70
C VAL A 77 -2.75 -9.68 -3.65
N GLU A 78 -2.53 -8.40 -3.91
CA GLU A 78 -3.60 -7.41 -4.01
C GLU A 78 -3.34 -6.45 -5.16
N LYS A 79 -4.34 -6.24 -6.01
CA LYS A 79 -4.22 -5.37 -7.18
C LYS A 79 -4.39 -3.89 -6.80
N ASP A 80 -5.26 -3.58 -5.85
CA ASP A 80 -5.48 -2.22 -5.38
C ASP A 80 -4.31 -1.71 -4.52
N SER A 81 -3.75 -0.57 -4.92
CA SER A 81 -2.56 -0.02 -4.26
C SER A 81 -2.80 0.44 -2.83
N ILE A 82 -4.02 0.81 -2.46
CA ILE A 82 -4.34 1.30 -1.12
C ILE A 82 -4.50 0.09 -0.20
N SER A 83 -5.34 -0.86 -0.59
CA SER A 83 -5.62 -2.09 0.16
C SER A 83 -4.36 -2.91 0.36
N GLY A 84 -3.55 -3.09 -0.69
CA GLY A 84 -2.28 -3.81 -0.61
C GLY A 84 -1.23 -3.14 0.28
N ARG A 85 -1.20 -1.80 0.34
CA ARG A 85 -0.33 -1.06 1.28
C ARG A 85 -0.81 -1.18 2.72
N ILE A 86 -2.13 -1.16 2.96
CA ILE A 86 -2.71 -1.41 4.28
C ILE A 86 -2.36 -2.83 4.74
N ALA A 87 -2.53 -3.83 3.86
CA ALA A 87 -2.17 -5.21 4.15
C ALA A 87 -0.70 -5.38 4.54
N LYS A 88 0.23 -4.70 3.85
CA LYS A 88 1.66 -4.68 4.19
C LYS A 88 1.95 -4.17 5.60
N ILE A 89 1.20 -3.16 6.04
CA ILE A 89 1.34 -2.60 7.39
C ILE A 89 0.77 -3.56 8.43
N LEU A 90 -0.38 -4.18 8.14
CA LEU A 90 -1.03 -5.12 9.06
C LEU A 90 -0.24 -6.44 9.21
N TYR A 91 0.43 -6.90 8.16
CA TYR A 91 1.16 -8.18 8.13
C TYR A 91 2.61 -8.00 7.66
N PRO A 92 3.49 -7.38 8.46
CA PRO A 92 4.85 -7.04 8.03
C PRO A 92 5.74 -8.26 7.78
N GLN A 93 5.37 -9.43 8.31
CA GLN A 93 6.10 -10.70 8.11
C GLN A 93 5.61 -11.47 6.87
N ALA A 94 4.53 -11.03 6.21
CA ALA A 94 3.99 -11.66 5.01
C ALA A 94 4.59 -11.07 3.74
N GLU A 95 4.82 -11.91 2.72
CA GLU A 95 5.27 -11.46 1.41
C GLU A 95 4.07 -11.00 0.58
N ILE A 96 3.82 -9.68 0.56
CA ILE A 96 2.66 -9.10 -0.11
C ILE A 96 3.07 -8.41 -1.42
N GLN A 97 2.50 -8.86 -2.54
CA GLN A 97 2.71 -8.30 -3.87
C GLN A 97 1.54 -7.41 -4.26
N VAL A 98 1.79 -6.10 -4.43
CA VAL A 98 0.77 -5.11 -4.82
C VAL A 98 0.70 -5.04 -6.35
N LYS A 99 0.15 -6.07 -6.98
CA LYS A 99 -0.03 -6.22 -8.43
C LYS A 99 -1.19 -7.18 -8.73
N GLY A 100 -1.62 -7.24 -10.00
CA GLY A 100 -2.65 -8.19 -10.42
C GLY A 100 -2.18 -9.64 -10.29
N PHE A 101 -3.08 -10.56 -9.94
CA PHE A 101 -2.74 -12.00 -9.87
C PHE A 101 -2.28 -12.52 -11.23
N GLU A 102 -2.74 -11.92 -12.33
CA GLU A 102 -2.29 -12.18 -13.70
C GLU A 102 -0.81 -11.84 -13.96
N GLU A 103 -0.22 -10.96 -13.15
CA GLU A 103 1.17 -10.49 -13.27
C GLU A 103 2.12 -11.18 -12.27
N THR A 104 1.62 -12.12 -11.46
CA THR A 104 2.46 -12.86 -10.52
C THR A 104 3.25 -13.96 -11.21
N ASP A 105 4.50 -14.07 -10.80
CA ASP A 105 5.53 -15.00 -11.25
C ASP A 105 5.75 -16.17 -10.28
N PHE A 106 4.80 -16.41 -9.36
CA PHE A 106 4.84 -17.56 -8.46
C PHE A 106 5.05 -18.88 -9.21
N THR A 107 5.92 -19.73 -8.68
CA THR A 107 6.17 -21.07 -9.22
C THR A 107 4.92 -21.95 -9.07
N ASP A 108 4.66 -22.80 -10.06
CA ASP A 108 3.60 -23.82 -9.94
C ASP A 108 4.02 -24.89 -8.93
N ASN A 109 3.06 -25.55 -8.28
CA ASN A 109 3.31 -26.58 -7.27
C ASN A 109 4.10 -26.11 -6.03
N PHE A 110 3.95 -24.85 -5.63
CA PHE A 110 4.76 -24.25 -4.59
C PHE A 110 4.05 -24.16 -3.23
N PHE A 111 2.76 -23.79 -3.19
CA PHE A 111 2.05 -23.56 -1.93
C PHE A 111 1.39 -24.83 -1.38
N ASP A 112 1.29 -24.96 -0.07
CA ASP A 112 0.49 -26.00 0.58
C ASP A 112 -1.01 -25.71 0.44
N VAL A 113 -1.35 -24.44 0.63
CA VAL A 113 -2.73 -23.98 0.70
C VAL A 113 -2.90 -22.66 -0.05
N ALA A 114 -3.97 -22.55 -0.83
CA ALA A 114 -4.46 -21.29 -1.37
C ALA A 114 -5.85 -21.00 -0.80
N VAL A 115 -6.01 -19.89 -0.09
CA VAL A 115 -7.28 -19.45 0.51
C VAL A 115 -7.64 -18.07 0.00
N GLY A 116 -8.91 -17.76 -0.18
CA GLY A 116 -9.31 -16.37 -0.39
C GLY A 116 -10.70 -16.18 -0.97
N ASN A 117 -11.11 -14.93 -1.06
CA ASN A 117 -12.33 -14.53 -1.76
C ASN A 117 -11.97 -14.07 -3.18
N VAL A 118 -12.39 -14.82 -4.20
CA VAL A 118 -12.04 -14.49 -5.59
C VAL A 118 -12.89 -13.33 -6.09
N PRO A 119 -12.36 -12.43 -6.93
CA PRO A 119 -13.15 -11.33 -7.48
C PRO A 119 -14.36 -11.82 -8.30
N PHE A 120 -15.52 -11.19 -8.07
CA PHE A 120 -16.75 -11.49 -8.79
C PHE A 120 -16.88 -10.61 -10.03
N GLY A 121 -17.14 -11.21 -11.18
CA GLY A 121 -17.31 -10.44 -12.41
C GLY A 121 -17.46 -11.30 -13.66
N ASP A 122 -18.03 -10.68 -14.69
CA ASP A 122 -18.16 -11.25 -16.03
C ASP A 122 -17.18 -10.59 -17.00
N PHE A 123 -15.91 -10.60 -16.64
CA PHE A 123 -14.81 -10.11 -17.47
C PHE A 123 -13.63 -11.07 -17.42
N LYS A 124 -12.65 -10.85 -18.29
CA LYS A 124 -11.46 -11.71 -18.44
C LYS A 124 -10.20 -10.89 -18.21
N VAL A 125 -9.14 -11.57 -17.79
CA VAL A 125 -7.79 -11.02 -17.67
C VAL A 125 -6.86 -11.69 -18.69
N TYR A 126 -5.81 -10.98 -19.07
CA TYR A 126 -4.82 -11.49 -19.99
C TYR A 126 -3.71 -12.20 -19.21
N ASP A 127 -3.62 -13.52 -19.37
CA ASP A 127 -2.51 -14.34 -18.88
C ASP A 127 -2.21 -15.40 -19.95
N ARG A 128 -1.04 -15.30 -20.57
CA ARG A 128 -0.65 -16.11 -21.74
C ARG A 128 -0.87 -17.61 -21.53
N LYS A 129 -0.71 -18.11 -20.31
CA LYS A 129 -0.86 -19.55 -19.98
C LYS A 129 -2.33 -20.00 -20.01
N TYR A 130 -3.27 -19.13 -19.68
CA TYR A 130 -4.69 -19.47 -19.50
C TYR A 130 -5.61 -18.88 -20.57
N ASN A 131 -5.11 -17.99 -21.43
CA ASN A 131 -5.90 -17.31 -22.47
C ASN A 131 -6.66 -18.28 -23.40
N ALA A 132 -6.11 -19.47 -23.67
CA ALA A 132 -6.75 -20.48 -24.52
C ALA A 132 -8.05 -21.04 -23.91
N GLU A 133 -8.17 -21.05 -22.58
CA GLU A 133 -9.31 -21.61 -21.85
C GLU A 133 -10.48 -20.63 -21.71
N ASN A 134 -10.24 -19.35 -22.04
CA ASN A 134 -11.27 -18.31 -22.11
C ASN A 134 -12.05 -18.08 -20.79
N PHE A 135 -11.37 -18.25 -19.65
CA PHE A 135 -11.95 -18.15 -18.31
C PHE A 135 -12.47 -16.75 -17.97
N LYS A 136 -13.60 -16.70 -17.25
CA LYS A 136 -14.04 -15.49 -16.54
C LYS A 136 -13.16 -15.30 -15.30
N ILE A 137 -13.14 -14.08 -14.75
CA ILE A 137 -12.23 -13.72 -13.65
C ILE A 137 -12.30 -14.70 -12.45
N HIS A 138 -13.49 -15.08 -12.01
CA HIS A 138 -13.65 -16.03 -10.90
C HIS A 138 -13.10 -17.42 -11.25
N ASP A 139 -13.38 -17.93 -12.45
CA ASP A 139 -12.87 -19.25 -12.90
C ASP A 139 -11.33 -19.22 -13.01
N TYR A 140 -10.79 -18.12 -13.53
CA TYR A 140 -9.35 -17.91 -13.71
C TYR A 140 -8.60 -17.98 -12.37
N PHE A 141 -9.13 -17.32 -11.33
CA PHE A 141 -8.52 -17.35 -9.99
C PHE A 141 -8.50 -18.77 -9.43
N VAL A 142 -9.59 -19.53 -9.52
CA VAL A 142 -9.62 -20.93 -9.06
C VAL A 142 -8.63 -21.79 -9.84
N ALA A 143 -8.62 -21.70 -11.17
CA ALA A 143 -7.73 -22.47 -12.03
C ALA A 143 -6.26 -22.18 -11.75
N LYS A 144 -5.87 -20.90 -11.67
CA LYS A 144 -4.49 -20.51 -11.38
C LYS A 144 -4.08 -20.91 -9.96
N SER A 145 -4.96 -20.78 -8.96
CA SER A 145 -4.67 -21.25 -7.59
C SER A 145 -4.40 -22.75 -7.52
N ILE A 146 -5.17 -23.58 -8.24
CA ILE A 146 -4.90 -25.02 -8.34
C ILE A 146 -3.52 -25.28 -8.96
N ASP A 147 -3.12 -24.53 -9.98
CA ASP A 147 -1.78 -24.66 -10.57
C ASP A 147 -0.67 -24.25 -9.58
N LYS A 148 -0.92 -23.28 -8.69
CA LYS A 148 0.07 -22.79 -7.72
C LYS A 148 0.24 -23.68 -6.49
N VAL A 149 -0.78 -24.40 -6.04
CA VAL A 149 -0.61 -25.34 -4.91
C VAL A 149 0.12 -26.62 -5.34
N ARG A 150 0.87 -27.25 -4.44
CA ARG A 150 1.53 -28.55 -4.68
C ARG A 150 0.51 -29.68 -4.84
N PRO A 151 0.85 -30.81 -5.49
CA PRO A 151 0.02 -32.01 -5.42
C PRO A 151 -0.34 -32.39 -3.98
N GLY A 152 -1.59 -32.76 -3.74
CA GLY A 152 -2.14 -32.96 -2.40
C GLY A 152 -2.47 -31.67 -1.64
N GLY A 153 -2.02 -30.51 -2.12
CA GLY A 153 -2.33 -29.19 -1.57
C GLY A 153 -3.80 -28.80 -1.76
N ILE A 154 -4.27 -27.87 -0.92
CA ILE A 154 -5.68 -27.51 -0.81
C ILE A 154 -5.94 -26.11 -1.36
N VAL A 155 -6.99 -25.96 -2.15
CA VAL A 155 -7.54 -24.65 -2.54
C VAL A 155 -8.91 -24.49 -1.90
N ALA A 156 -9.08 -23.47 -1.07
CA ALA A 156 -10.34 -23.15 -0.39
C ALA A 156 -10.76 -21.71 -0.72
N VAL A 157 -11.76 -21.56 -1.59
CA VAL A 157 -12.09 -20.25 -2.17
C VAL A 157 -13.57 -19.93 -2.07
N ILE A 158 -13.87 -18.67 -1.80
CA ILE A 158 -15.22 -18.12 -1.92
C ILE A 158 -15.38 -17.59 -3.34
N THR A 159 -16.38 -18.08 -4.07
CA THR A 159 -16.72 -17.66 -5.43
C THR A 159 -18.23 -17.48 -5.59
N THR A 160 -18.69 -16.96 -6.71
CA THR A 160 -20.12 -16.94 -7.04
C THR A 160 -20.60 -18.33 -7.45
N LYS A 161 -21.92 -18.58 -7.37
CA LYS A 161 -22.54 -19.78 -7.97
C LYS A 161 -22.23 -19.98 -9.46
N GLY A 162 -21.74 -18.92 -10.14
CA GLY A 162 -21.39 -18.94 -11.56
C GLY A 162 -20.30 -19.94 -11.93
N THR A 163 -19.47 -20.41 -10.99
CA THR A 163 -18.51 -21.49 -11.24
C THR A 163 -19.22 -22.85 -11.30
N MET A 164 -20.07 -23.16 -10.33
CA MET A 164 -20.74 -24.46 -10.18
C MET A 164 -21.97 -24.61 -11.08
N ASP A 165 -22.76 -23.57 -11.28
CA ASP A 165 -24.06 -23.62 -11.98
C ASP A 165 -23.99 -23.23 -13.46
N LYS A 166 -22.80 -22.96 -14.00
CA LYS A 166 -22.64 -22.57 -15.42
C LYS A 166 -23.20 -23.67 -16.34
N LYS A 167 -24.01 -23.31 -17.34
CA LYS A 167 -24.54 -24.28 -18.33
C LYS A 167 -23.42 -25.03 -19.08
N ASN A 168 -22.35 -24.32 -19.43
CA ASN A 168 -21.16 -24.91 -20.04
C ASN A 168 -20.27 -25.55 -18.95
N ASN A 169 -19.95 -26.83 -19.09
CA ASN A 169 -19.13 -27.59 -18.14
C ASN A 169 -17.62 -27.49 -18.38
N SER A 170 -17.14 -26.74 -19.40
CA SER A 170 -15.73 -26.69 -19.78
C SER A 170 -14.79 -26.33 -18.62
N VAL A 171 -15.17 -25.34 -17.82
CA VAL A 171 -14.42 -24.95 -16.61
C VAL A 171 -14.41 -26.09 -15.59
N ARG A 172 -15.56 -26.70 -15.30
CA ARG A 172 -15.64 -27.78 -14.32
C ARG A 172 -14.85 -29.01 -14.77
N LYS A 173 -14.86 -29.32 -16.07
CA LYS A 173 -14.00 -30.36 -16.65
C LYS A 173 -12.51 -30.03 -16.48
N TYR A 174 -12.11 -28.80 -16.80
CA TYR A 174 -10.74 -28.33 -16.60
C TYR A 174 -10.26 -28.48 -15.14
N LEU A 175 -11.13 -28.11 -14.18
CA LEU A 175 -10.86 -28.22 -12.76
C LEU A 175 -10.82 -29.69 -12.30
N ALA A 176 -11.80 -30.50 -12.70
CA ALA A 176 -11.90 -31.92 -12.34
C ALA A 176 -10.70 -32.75 -12.82
N GLU A 177 -10.14 -32.40 -13.99
CA GLU A 177 -8.94 -33.03 -14.51
C GLU A 177 -7.74 -32.82 -13.59
N ARG A 178 -7.65 -31.68 -12.90
CA ARG A 178 -6.47 -31.24 -12.12
C ARG A 178 -6.64 -31.40 -10.61
N ALA A 179 -7.87 -31.35 -10.13
CA ALA A 179 -8.18 -31.38 -8.71
C ALA A 179 -9.44 -32.21 -8.45
N GLU A 180 -9.49 -32.78 -7.26
CA GLU A 180 -10.68 -33.38 -6.69
C GLU A 180 -11.49 -32.32 -5.97
N LEU A 181 -12.80 -32.28 -6.20
CA LEU A 181 -13.72 -31.48 -5.40
C LEU A 181 -13.93 -32.22 -4.07
N VAL A 182 -13.28 -31.76 -3.02
CA VAL A 182 -13.45 -32.27 -1.66
C VAL A 182 -14.87 -31.98 -1.18
N GLY A 183 -15.36 -30.79 -1.48
CA GLY A 183 -16.73 -30.40 -1.21
C GLY A 183 -16.99 -28.95 -1.53
N ALA A 184 -18.26 -28.59 -1.52
CA ALA A 184 -18.73 -27.23 -1.75
C ALA A 184 -19.83 -26.89 -0.74
N VAL A 185 -19.89 -25.65 -0.27
CA VAL A 185 -20.98 -25.16 0.59
C VAL A 185 -21.61 -23.95 -0.07
N ARG A 186 -22.91 -23.99 -0.32
CA ARG A 186 -23.65 -22.88 -0.93
C ARG A 186 -24.29 -21.99 0.14
N LEU A 187 -24.01 -20.70 0.05
CA LEU A 187 -24.50 -19.69 0.99
C LEU A 187 -25.76 -18.99 0.46
N PRO A 188 -26.67 -18.52 1.34
CA PRO A 188 -27.78 -17.66 0.96
C PRO A 188 -27.31 -16.37 0.29
N ASN A 189 -28.12 -15.81 -0.59
CA ASN A 189 -27.84 -14.53 -1.24
C ASN A 189 -27.67 -13.36 -0.25
N SER A 190 -28.24 -13.46 0.94
CA SER A 190 -28.13 -12.47 2.02
C SER A 190 -26.81 -12.54 2.80
N ALA A 191 -25.97 -13.56 2.60
CA ALA A 191 -24.77 -13.82 3.42
C ALA A 191 -23.78 -12.65 3.45
N PHE A 192 -23.71 -11.84 2.38
CA PHE A 192 -22.82 -10.68 2.27
C PHE A 192 -23.57 -9.33 2.35
N LYS A 193 -24.86 -9.33 2.68
CA LYS A 193 -25.70 -8.12 2.67
C LYS A 193 -25.31 -7.11 3.76
N ALA A 194 -25.00 -7.60 4.97
CA ALA A 194 -24.66 -6.75 6.11
C ALA A 194 -23.29 -6.05 5.94
N GLU A 195 -22.29 -6.76 5.39
CA GLU A 195 -20.90 -6.28 5.30
C GLU A 195 -20.59 -5.61 3.96
N ALA A 196 -21.04 -6.20 2.84
CA ALA A 196 -20.67 -5.77 1.49
C ALA A 196 -21.83 -5.11 0.72
N GLY A 197 -23.04 -5.06 1.29
CA GLY A 197 -24.21 -4.46 0.65
C GLY A 197 -24.68 -5.18 -0.63
N THR A 198 -24.25 -6.42 -0.85
CA THR A 198 -24.58 -7.21 -2.05
C THR A 198 -25.45 -8.41 -1.72
N GLU A 199 -26.41 -8.68 -2.60
CA GLU A 199 -27.26 -9.87 -2.55
C GLU A 199 -26.87 -10.82 -3.68
N VAL A 200 -25.94 -11.75 -3.41
CA VAL A 200 -25.39 -12.67 -4.41
C VAL A 200 -25.26 -14.06 -3.78
N THR A 201 -25.76 -15.08 -4.48
CA THR A 201 -25.53 -16.47 -4.10
C THR A 201 -24.09 -16.88 -4.38
N SER A 202 -23.40 -17.31 -3.33
CA SER A 202 -21.97 -17.61 -3.34
C SER A 202 -21.72 -19.02 -2.85
N ASP A 203 -20.67 -19.64 -3.36
CA ASP A 203 -20.21 -20.97 -3.00
C ASP A 203 -18.83 -20.89 -2.35
N ILE A 204 -18.61 -21.67 -1.31
CA ILE A 204 -17.28 -21.96 -0.74
C ILE A 204 -16.85 -23.30 -1.34
N LEU A 205 -15.77 -23.31 -2.12
CA LEU A 205 -15.28 -24.50 -2.82
C LEU A 205 -13.98 -24.98 -2.20
N PHE A 206 -13.89 -26.28 -1.95
CA PHE A 206 -12.70 -26.97 -1.46
C PHE A 206 -12.20 -27.95 -2.53
N PHE A 207 -11.00 -27.71 -3.02
CA PHE A 207 -10.32 -28.58 -3.98
C PHE A 207 -9.04 -29.14 -3.39
N GLN A 208 -8.73 -30.39 -3.71
CA GLN A 208 -7.43 -30.99 -3.46
C GLN A 208 -6.74 -31.31 -4.78
N LYS A 209 -5.52 -30.80 -4.98
CA LYS A 209 -4.80 -30.99 -6.24
C LYS A 209 -4.41 -32.45 -6.43
N ARG A 210 -4.69 -33.00 -7.61
CA ARG A 210 -4.27 -34.34 -8.01
C ARG A 210 -2.80 -34.35 -8.38
N GLU A 211 -2.11 -35.47 -8.15
CA GLU A 211 -0.73 -35.67 -8.60
C GLU A 211 -0.57 -35.61 -10.12
N ARG A 212 -1.57 -36.11 -10.83
CA ARG A 212 -1.58 -36.17 -12.29
C ARG A 212 -2.94 -35.74 -12.81
N LYS A 213 -2.95 -35.24 -14.05
CA LYS A 213 -4.20 -34.95 -14.75
C LYS A 213 -4.91 -36.26 -15.07
N ILE A 214 -6.19 -36.35 -14.77
CA ILE A 214 -7.02 -37.53 -15.06
C ILE A 214 -8.15 -37.10 -15.99
N SER A 215 -8.45 -37.88 -17.02
CA SER A 215 -9.64 -37.66 -17.86
C SER A 215 -10.89 -38.26 -17.21
N ALA A 216 -11.09 -37.98 -15.92
CA ALA A 216 -12.27 -38.41 -15.19
C ALA A 216 -13.37 -37.35 -15.37
N GLU A 217 -14.60 -37.79 -15.64
CA GLU A 217 -15.79 -36.95 -15.70
C GLU A 217 -16.68 -37.26 -14.48
N PRO A 218 -16.36 -36.71 -13.29
CA PRO A 218 -17.18 -36.92 -12.11
C PRO A 218 -18.51 -36.19 -12.22
N ASP A 219 -19.55 -36.70 -11.55
CA ASP A 219 -20.93 -36.23 -11.72
C ASP A 219 -21.12 -34.72 -11.46
N TRP A 220 -20.33 -34.14 -10.55
CA TRP A 220 -20.37 -32.69 -10.24
C TRP A 220 -19.99 -31.77 -11.42
N ILE A 221 -19.43 -32.27 -12.53
CA ILE A 221 -19.23 -31.42 -13.71
C ILE A 221 -20.54 -31.09 -14.42
N HIS A 222 -21.61 -31.83 -14.13
CA HIS A 222 -22.93 -31.67 -14.74
C HIS A 222 -23.87 -30.83 -13.86
N LEU A 223 -25.02 -30.46 -14.44
CA LEU A 223 -26.12 -29.84 -13.72
C LEU A 223 -27.23 -30.87 -13.54
N GLY A 224 -27.81 -30.91 -12.36
CA GLY A 224 -29.07 -31.58 -12.07
C GLY A 224 -30.21 -30.57 -11.88
N MET A 225 -31.34 -31.08 -11.38
CA MET A 225 -32.51 -30.28 -11.03
C MET A 225 -32.84 -30.52 -9.56
N THR A 226 -33.16 -29.44 -8.84
CA THR A 226 -33.77 -29.54 -7.51
C THR A 226 -35.21 -30.08 -7.60
N GLU A 227 -35.79 -30.47 -6.46
CA GLU A 227 -37.19 -30.91 -6.37
C GLU A 227 -38.18 -29.87 -6.95
N ASN A 228 -37.85 -28.58 -6.84
CA ASN A 228 -38.65 -27.46 -7.35
C ASN A 228 -38.35 -27.11 -8.82
N GLY A 229 -37.59 -27.95 -9.54
CA GLY A 229 -37.27 -27.76 -10.97
C GLY A 229 -36.23 -26.69 -11.27
N VAL A 230 -35.52 -26.18 -10.26
CA VAL A 230 -34.45 -25.18 -10.44
C VAL A 230 -33.14 -25.89 -10.79
N PRO A 231 -32.44 -25.49 -11.88
CA PRO A 231 -31.17 -26.10 -12.25
C PRO A 231 -30.06 -25.72 -11.28
N VAL A 232 -29.33 -26.73 -10.79
CA VAL A 232 -28.21 -26.58 -9.86
C VAL A 232 -27.13 -27.62 -10.17
N ASN A 233 -25.88 -27.35 -9.79
CA ASN A 233 -24.81 -28.34 -9.90
C ASN A 233 -25.18 -29.69 -9.25
N SER A 234 -24.87 -30.82 -9.91
CA SER A 234 -25.22 -32.16 -9.43
C SER A 234 -24.69 -32.45 -8.01
N TYR A 235 -23.54 -31.88 -7.63
CA TYR A 235 -23.01 -32.00 -6.27
C TYR A 235 -24.03 -31.56 -5.21
N PHE A 236 -24.72 -30.44 -5.44
CA PHE A 236 -25.71 -29.94 -4.48
C PHE A 236 -27.05 -30.68 -4.55
N VAL A 237 -27.34 -31.40 -5.65
CA VAL A 237 -28.49 -32.30 -5.73
C VAL A 237 -28.23 -33.55 -4.87
N GLU A 238 -27.00 -34.07 -4.90
CA GLU A 238 -26.57 -35.22 -4.11
C GLU A 238 -26.32 -34.88 -2.64
N HIS A 239 -25.91 -33.63 -2.37
CA HIS A 239 -25.62 -33.11 -1.03
C HIS A 239 -26.50 -31.88 -0.69
N PRO A 240 -27.83 -32.04 -0.56
CA PRO A 240 -28.72 -30.93 -0.23
C PRO A 240 -28.38 -30.30 1.13
N GLU A 241 -27.79 -31.06 2.07
CA GLU A 241 -27.32 -30.58 3.37
C GLU A 241 -26.15 -29.59 3.29
N MET A 242 -25.52 -29.45 2.12
CA MET A 242 -24.45 -28.50 1.85
C MET A 242 -24.95 -27.19 1.21
N MET A 243 -26.27 -27.06 0.98
CA MET A 243 -26.93 -25.80 0.65
C MET A 243 -27.58 -25.20 1.89
N LEU A 244 -27.08 -24.04 2.34
CA LEU A 244 -27.56 -23.37 3.56
C LEU A 244 -28.84 -22.53 3.33
N GLY A 245 -29.70 -22.98 2.42
CA GLY A 245 -30.93 -22.33 1.97
C GLY A 245 -31.58 -23.13 0.84
N ARG A 246 -32.62 -22.54 0.22
CA ARG A 246 -33.36 -23.14 -0.90
C ARG A 246 -33.11 -22.39 -2.19
N MET A 247 -32.92 -23.12 -3.28
CA MET A 247 -32.79 -22.55 -4.61
C MET A 247 -34.17 -22.19 -5.17
N GLU A 248 -34.33 -20.94 -5.61
CA GLU A 248 -35.55 -20.42 -6.23
C GLU A 248 -35.20 -19.55 -7.44
N TYR A 249 -36.19 -19.30 -8.30
CA TYR A 249 -36.05 -18.30 -9.35
C TYR A 249 -36.22 -16.90 -8.75
N ASP A 250 -35.29 -16.00 -9.06
CA ASP A 250 -35.36 -14.61 -8.63
C ASP A 250 -36.49 -13.89 -9.36
N THR A 251 -37.50 -13.47 -8.61
CA THR A 251 -38.63 -12.67 -9.12
C THR A 251 -38.37 -11.17 -9.03
N GLY A 252 -37.19 -10.75 -8.56
CA GLY A 252 -36.79 -9.36 -8.30
C GLY A 252 -36.15 -8.64 -9.49
N ARG A 253 -34.87 -8.25 -9.35
CA ARG A 253 -34.16 -7.19 -10.12
C ARG A 253 -34.17 -7.36 -11.65
N TYR A 254 -34.40 -8.56 -12.16
CA TYR A 254 -34.34 -8.86 -13.60
C TYR A 254 -35.69 -9.27 -14.21
N GLY A 255 -36.78 -9.20 -13.43
CA GLY A 255 -38.13 -9.59 -13.85
C GLY A 255 -38.38 -11.10 -13.74
N SER A 256 -39.67 -11.49 -13.73
CA SER A 256 -40.13 -12.87 -13.57
C SER A 256 -39.64 -13.84 -14.65
N ASP A 257 -39.20 -13.33 -15.80
CA ASP A 257 -38.75 -14.12 -16.96
C ASP A 257 -37.22 -14.22 -17.09
N SER A 258 -36.46 -13.71 -16.11
CA SER A 258 -34.99 -13.65 -16.20
C SER A 258 -34.29 -15.00 -16.21
N GLY A 259 -34.95 -16.05 -15.70
CA GLY A 259 -34.35 -17.36 -15.48
C GLY A 259 -33.18 -17.34 -14.50
N TYR A 260 -32.99 -16.25 -13.75
CA TYR A 260 -31.94 -16.13 -12.74
C TYR A 260 -32.33 -16.89 -11.48
N THR A 261 -31.40 -17.63 -10.89
CA THR A 261 -31.65 -18.46 -9.71
C THR A 261 -30.89 -17.92 -8.50
N VAL A 262 -31.49 -17.96 -7.32
CA VAL A 262 -30.90 -17.50 -6.06
C VAL A 262 -31.11 -18.55 -4.98
N CYS A 263 -30.12 -18.71 -4.11
CA CYS A 263 -30.28 -19.42 -2.85
C CYS A 263 -30.83 -18.44 -1.82
N VAL A 264 -32.03 -18.68 -1.32
CA VAL A 264 -32.71 -17.84 -0.32
C VAL A 264 -32.81 -18.62 0.99
N ASN A 265 -32.65 -17.91 2.10
CA ASN A 265 -33.00 -18.42 3.41
C ASN A 265 -33.91 -17.39 4.08
N ASP A 266 -35.17 -17.78 4.29
CA ASP A 266 -36.22 -16.91 4.81
C ASP A 266 -36.31 -16.92 6.34
N ASP A 267 -35.48 -17.72 7.00
CA ASP A 267 -35.40 -17.75 8.46
C ASP A 267 -34.70 -16.47 8.98
N LYS A 268 -35.46 -15.67 9.74
CA LYS A 268 -35.01 -14.40 10.30
C LYS A 268 -33.99 -14.58 11.43
N ASP A 269 -33.99 -15.74 12.07
CA ASP A 269 -33.09 -16.09 13.17
C ASP A 269 -32.01 -17.09 12.72
N PHE A 270 -31.78 -17.20 11.41
CA PHE A 270 -30.82 -18.16 10.84
C PHE A 270 -29.40 -17.95 11.36
N ASP A 271 -28.90 -18.91 12.14
CA ASP A 271 -27.51 -18.98 12.55
C ASP A 271 -26.62 -19.52 11.42
N LEU A 272 -26.17 -18.61 10.56
CA LEU A 272 -25.24 -18.93 9.48
C LEU A 272 -23.95 -19.58 10.00
N GLN A 273 -23.45 -19.16 11.17
CA GLN A 273 -22.20 -19.66 11.74
C GLN A 273 -22.33 -21.13 12.14
N GLY A 274 -23.36 -21.46 12.90
CA GLY A 274 -23.64 -22.83 13.32
C GLY A 274 -23.90 -23.75 12.13
N ALA A 275 -24.68 -23.29 11.14
CA ALA A 275 -24.98 -24.04 9.93
C ALA A 275 -23.73 -24.31 9.07
N LEU A 276 -22.87 -23.29 8.89
CA LEU A 276 -21.60 -23.44 8.18
C LEU A 276 -20.66 -24.39 8.91
N GLN A 277 -20.54 -24.30 10.23
CA GLN A 277 -19.69 -25.19 11.03
C GLN A 277 -20.13 -26.66 10.93
N GLN A 278 -21.44 -26.92 10.87
CA GLN A 278 -21.97 -28.26 10.65
C GLN A 278 -21.65 -28.78 9.25
N ALA A 279 -21.82 -27.96 8.21
CA ALA A 279 -21.48 -28.32 6.83
C ALA A 279 -19.97 -28.63 6.68
N LEU A 280 -19.11 -27.76 7.21
CA LEU A 280 -17.66 -27.96 7.20
C LEU A 280 -17.22 -29.18 8.03
N GLY A 281 -17.95 -29.53 9.09
CA GLY A 281 -17.70 -30.72 9.89
C GLY A 281 -17.88 -32.05 9.14
N ARG A 282 -18.52 -32.04 7.97
CA ARG A 282 -18.69 -33.21 7.10
C ARG A 282 -17.54 -33.38 6.10
N LEU A 283 -16.68 -32.38 5.94
CA LEU A 283 -15.54 -32.42 5.04
C LEU A 283 -14.33 -33.06 5.75
N SER A 284 -13.70 -34.04 5.11
CA SER A 284 -12.45 -34.65 5.58
C SER A 284 -11.36 -34.50 4.53
N VAL A 285 -10.26 -33.84 4.88
CA VAL A 285 -9.08 -33.72 4.02
C VAL A 285 -7.83 -34.06 4.81
N GLN A 286 -6.91 -34.76 4.17
CA GLN A 286 -5.56 -34.96 4.65
C GLN A 286 -4.60 -34.30 3.67
N ILE A 287 -3.68 -33.47 4.18
CA ILE A 287 -2.53 -33.02 3.41
C ILE A 287 -1.43 -34.05 3.67
N PRO A 288 -1.10 -34.92 2.70
CA PRO A 288 -0.02 -35.88 2.89
C PRO A 288 1.34 -35.17 2.94
N ASP A 289 2.30 -35.76 3.66
CA ASP A 289 3.71 -35.40 3.52
C ASP A 289 4.15 -35.79 2.11
N TYR A 290 4.08 -34.82 1.19
CA TYR A 290 4.36 -35.05 -0.22
C TYR A 290 5.87 -34.97 -0.49
N GLU A 291 6.51 -36.13 -0.68
CA GLU A 291 7.76 -36.25 -1.45
C GLU A 291 7.43 -36.22 -2.94
N VAL A 292 8.12 -35.37 -3.71
CA VAL A 292 7.85 -35.16 -5.14
C VAL A 292 8.15 -36.45 -5.94
N LEU A 293 7.12 -37.25 -6.19
CA LEU A 293 7.16 -38.33 -7.17
C LEU A 293 7.17 -37.72 -8.58
N SER A 294 8.29 -37.86 -9.26
CA SER A 294 8.48 -37.53 -10.67
C SER A 294 7.40 -38.24 -11.51
N GLY A 295 6.80 -37.53 -12.47
CA GLY A 295 5.84 -38.12 -13.41
C GLY A 295 6.44 -39.29 -14.20
N PRO A 296 5.61 -40.19 -14.74
CA PRO A 296 6.09 -41.37 -15.46
C PRO A 296 6.44 -40.95 -16.88
N GLY A 297 7.72 -41.01 -17.25
CA GLY A 297 8.12 -40.77 -18.64
C GLY A 297 9.59 -40.46 -18.90
N GLU A 298 10.36 -40.09 -17.88
CA GLU A 298 11.81 -39.97 -18.01
C GLU A 298 12.43 -40.86 -16.93
N GLU A 299 13.26 -41.82 -17.35
CA GLU A 299 14.10 -42.60 -16.44
C GLU A 299 14.81 -41.62 -15.48
N PRO A 300 14.93 -41.94 -14.19
CA PRO A 300 15.54 -41.01 -13.25
C PRO A 300 17.01 -40.86 -13.64
N GLU A 301 17.36 -39.71 -14.23
CA GLU A 301 18.67 -39.13 -13.95
C GLU A 301 18.83 -39.18 -12.43
N GLU A 302 19.87 -39.84 -11.95
CA GLU A 302 20.21 -39.94 -10.53
C GLU A 302 20.13 -38.52 -9.95
N SER A 303 19.02 -38.23 -9.28
CA SER A 303 18.68 -36.89 -8.82
C SER A 303 18.31 -36.96 -7.36
N LEU A 304 18.93 -36.06 -6.59
CA LEU A 304 18.70 -35.92 -5.17
C LEU A 304 17.63 -34.84 -4.94
N PRO A 305 16.89 -34.90 -3.82
CA PRO A 305 16.11 -33.77 -3.34
C PRO A 305 17.01 -32.54 -3.22
N ALA A 306 16.51 -31.35 -3.60
CA ALA A 306 17.32 -30.14 -3.51
C ALA A 306 17.68 -29.81 -2.06
N ASP A 307 18.96 -29.57 -1.82
CA ASP A 307 19.45 -29.05 -0.55
C ASP A 307 18.96 -27.59 -0.39
N PRO A 308 18.22 -27.26 0.68
CA PRO A 308 17.74 -25.90 0.95
C PRO A 308 18.85 -24.84 0.92
N ASP A 309 20.07 -25.20 1.33
CA ASP A 309 21.21 -24.29 1.43
C ASP A 309 21.90 -24.01 0.08
N VAL A 310 21.58 -24.79 -0.96
CA VAL A 310 22.16 -24.65 -2.30
C VAL A 310 21.24 -23.84 -3.18
N LYS A 311 21.63 -22.64 -3.64
CA LYS A 311 20.78 -21.79 -4.50
C LYS A 311 20.33 -22.51 -5.81
N ASN A 312 19.14 -22.20 -6.32
CA ASN A 312 18.66 -22.75 -7.59
C ASN A 312 19.62 -22.42 -8.75
N TYR A 313 19.65 -23.23 -9.82
CA TYR A 313 20.55 -23.05 -10.99
C TYR A 313 22.04 -22.97 -10.64
N THR A 314 22.48 -23.69 -9.60
CA THR A 314 23.90 -23.76 -9.23
C THR A 314 24.42 -25.19 -9.17
N TYR A 315 25.71 -25.36 -9.47
CA TYR A 315 26.44 -26.59 -9.26
C TYR A 315 26.70 -26.81 -7.76
N THR A 316 26.71 -28.05 -7.29
CA THR A 316 27.16 -28.40 -5.94
C THR A 316 27.76 -29.80 -5.92
N PHE A 317 28.50 -30.13 -4.86
CA PHE A 317 29.07 -31.46 -4.66
C PHE A 317 28.42 -32.12 -3.45
N VAL A 318 27.81 -33.28 -3.64
CA VAL A 318 27.27 -34.14 -2.57
C VAL A 318 28.05 -35.45 -2.61
N ASP A 319 28.69 -35.81 -1.50
CA ASP A 319 29.57 -36.99 -1.37
C ASP A 319 30.65 -37.10 -2.46
N GLY A 320 31.15 -35.95 -2.93
CA GLY A 320 32.18 -35.85 -3.96
C GLY A 320 31.67 -35.95 -5.41
N VAL A 321 30.39 -36.19 -5.62
CA VAL A 321 29.71 -36.25 -6.93
C VAL A 321 29.12 -34.89 -7.27
N LEU A 322 29.25 -34.48 -8.54
CA LEU A 322 28.75 -33.19 -9.04
C LEU A 322 27.25 -33.28 -9.34
N TYR A 323 26.50 -32.33 -8.80
CA TYR A 323 25.08 -32.11 -9.06
C TYR A 323 24.84 -30.67 -9.54
N TYR A 324 23.76 -30.47 -10.29
CA TYR A 324 23.24 -29.16 -10.66
C TYR A 324 21.81 -29.00 -10.14
N ARG A 325 21.56 -28.00 -9.30
CA ARG A 325 20.23 -27.74 -8.76
C ARG A 325 19.37 -27.08 -9.83
N LYS A 326 18.20 -27.66 -10.10
CA LYS A 326 17.14 -27.04 -10.87
C LYS A 326 15.81 -27.28 -10.15
N ASP A 327 15.26 -26.18 -9.66
CA ASP A 327 14.07 -26.08 -8.82
C ASP A 327 14.21 -26.88 -7.52
N SER A 328 13.40 -27.92 -7.36
CA SER A 328 13.36 -28.77 -6.16
C SER A 328 14.20 -30.05 -6.28
N ARG A 329 14.99 -30.21 -7.35
CA ARG A 329 15.87 -31.37 -7.55
C ARG A 329 17.30 -30.97 -7.88
N MET A 330 18.23 -31.85 -7.54
CA MET A 330 19.64 -31.78 -7.89
C MET A 330 19.96 -32.90 -8.87
N TYR A 331 20.32 -32.57 -10.11
CA TYR A 331 20.57 -33.53 -11.18
C TYR A 331 22.05 -33.85 -11.26
N ARG A 332 22.43 -35.14 -11.20
CA ARG A 332 23.83 -35.55 -11.35
C ARG A 332 24.37 -35.09 -12.70
N GLN A 333 25.57 -34.53 -12.70
CA GLN A 333 26.22 -34.05 -13.92
C GLN A 333 27.46 -34.87 -14.23
N GLU A 334 27.48 -35.51 -15.40
CA GLU A 334 28.67 -36.20 -15.91
C GLU A 334 29.44 -35.28 -16.86
N VAL A 335 30.59 -34.80 -16.39
CA VAL A 335 31.49 -33.93 -17.16
C VAL A 335 32.90 -34.52 -17.16
N GLY A 336 33.68 -34.22 -18.20
CA GLY A 336 35.07 -34.70 -18.28
C GLY A 336 35.93 -34.23 -17.11
N ASN A 337 36.93 -35.04 -16.71
CA ASN A 337 37.78 -34.79 -15.53
C ASN A 337 38.34 -33.36 -15.44
N THR A 338 38.78 -32.78 -16.56
CA THR A 338 39.30 -31.41 -16.60
C THR A 338 38.22 -30.36 -16.30
N VAL A 339 36.99 -30.58 -16.75
CA VAL A 339 35.84 -29.69 -16.50
C VAL A 339 35.38 -29.84 -15.06
N LEU A 340 35.29 -31.07 -14.54
CA LEU A 340 34.93 -31.37 -13.16
C LEU A 340 35.85 -30.63 -12.17
N GLU A 341 37.16 -30.69 -12.40
CA GLU A 341 38.15 -30.02 -11.54
C GLU A 341 38.10 -28.48 -11.64
N ARG A 342 37.76 -27.93 -12.82
CA ARG A 342 37.49 -26.49 -12.97
C ARG A 342 36.26 -26.08 -12.15
N ILE A 343 35.15 -26.82 -12.28
CA ILE A 343 33.91 -26.58 -11.51
C ILE A 343 34.17 -26.68 -10.01
N ARG A 344 34.92 -27.70 -9.56
CA ARG A 344 35.30 -27.88 -8.16
C ARG A 344 36.12 -26.71 -7.61
N GLY A 345 37.08 -26.21 -8.39
CA GLY A 345 37.86 -25.04 -8.00
C GLY A 345 37.02 -23.77 -7.92
N MET A 346 36.12 -23.54 -8.89
CA MET A 346 35.21 -22.39 -8.89
C MET A 346 34.16 -22.45 -7.77
N ASP A 347 33.62 -23.63 -7.43
CA ASP A 347 32.77 -23.82 -6.26
C ASP A 347 33.50 -23.45 -4.95
N GLY A 348 34.77 -23.84 -4.83
CA GLY A 348 35.61 -23.47 -3.69
C GLY A 348 35.80 -21.95 -3.55
N ILE A 349 36.07 -21.26 -4.67
CA ILE A 349 36.14 -19.79 -4.69
C ILE A 349 34.79 -19.19 -4.31
N ARG A 350 33.68 -19.68 -4.90
CA ARG A 350 32.33 -19.18 -4.64
C ARG A 350 31.93 -19.29 -3.17
N LYS A 351 32.19 -20.43 -2.53
CA LYS A 351 31.92 -20.63 -1.10
C LYS A 351 32.69 -19.62 -0.24
N CYS A 352 33.96 -19.38 -0.55
CA CYS A 352 34.75 -18.36 0.14
C CYS A 352 34.20 -16.94 -0.12
N THR A 353 33.83 -16.62 -1.36
CA THR A 353 33.24 -15.33 -1.75
C THR A 353 31.90 -15.08 -1.06
N ARG A 354 30.97 -16.03 -1.07
CA ARG A 354 29.68 -15.91 -0.36
C ARG A 354 29.88 -15.76 1.14
N HIS A 355 30.82 -16.51 1.73
CA HIS A 355 31.15 -16.35 3.13
C HIS A 355 31.69 -14.94 3.44
N LEU A 356 32.59 -14.43 2.60
CA LEU A 356 33.12 -13.06 2.69
C LEU A 356 32.02 -12.00 2.58
N ILE A 357 31.05 -12.19 1.70
CA ILE A 357 29.88 -11.30 1.57
C ILE A 357 29.02 -11.37 2.83
N ASN A 358 28.73 -12.58 3.33
CA ASN A 358 27.88 -12.78 4.50
C ASN A 358 28.49 -12.18 5.78
N ILE A 359 29.79 -12.29 6.00
CA ILE A 359 30.44 -11.66 7.17
C ILE A 359 30.40 -10.14 7.08
N GLN A 360 30.60 -9.59 5.88
CA GLN A 360 30.55 -8.14 5.66
C GLN A 360 29.13 -7.58 5.84
N LEU A 361 28.11 -8.29 5.36
CA LEU A 361 26.70 -7.92 5.55
C LEU A 361 26.29 -7.91 7.03
N LYS A 362 26.85 -8.79 7.86
CA LYS A 362 26.57 -8.88 9.30
C LYS A 362 27.37 -7.87 10.15
N GLY A 363 28.35 -7.20 9.57
CA GLY A 363 29.32 -6.38 10.30
C GLY A 363 30.44 -7.26 10.87
N CYS A 364 31.60 -7.26 10.22
CA CYS A 364 32.76 -8.06 10.62
C CYS A 364 33.87 -7.18 11.19
N SER A 365 34.68 -7.75 12.09
CA SER A 365 35.91 -7.10 12.56
C SER A 365 37.01 -7.10 11.49
N GLU A 366 37.99 -6.18 11.61
CA GLU A 366 39.15 -6.15 10.70
C GLU A 366 39.92 -7.47 10.68
N GLY A 367 40.05 -8.13 11.83
CA GLY A 367 40.74 -9.42 11.96
C GLY A 367 40.03 -10.56 11.21
N GLU A 368 38.70 -10.67 11.37
CA GLU A 368 37.89 -11.67 10.66
C GLU A 368 37.87 -11.42 9.16
N LEU A 369 37.72 -10.16 8.75
CA LEU A 369 37.75 -9.76 7.34
C LEU A 369 39.06 -10.19 6.70
N LYS A 370 40.19 -9.86 7.33
CA LYS A 370 41.52 -10.18 6.81
C LYS A 370 41.75 -11.69 6.71
N ALA A 371 41.32 -12.47 7.70
CA ALA A 371 41.46 -13.93 7.67
C ALA A 371 40.69 -14.56 6.49
N VAL A 372 39.46 -14.10 6.22
CA VAL A 372 38.67 -14.61 5.09
C VAL A 372 39.22 -14.11 3.76
N GLN A 373 39.72 -12.87 3.68
CA GLN A 373 40.41 -12.36 2.48
C GLN A 373 41.69 -13.12 2.16
N GLU A 374 42.51 -13.47 3.17
CA GLU A 374 43.71 -14.30 2.99
C GLU A 374 43.33 -15.68 2.46
N LYS A 375 42.27 -16.28 2.99
CA LYS A 375 41.73 -17.56 2.50
C LYS A 375 41.25 -17.46 1.05
N LEU A 376 40.50 -16.40 0.71
CA LEU A 376 40.04 -16.16 -0.65
C LEU A 376 41.23 -15.97 -1.61
N ASN A 377 42.23 -15.18 -1.24
CA ASN A 377 43.47 -15.00 -2.01
C ASN A 377 44.17 -16.34 -2.25
N ALA A 378 44.36 -17.16 -1.21
CA ALA A 378 45.04 -18.45 -1.33
C ALA A 378 44.30 -19.42 -2.27
N VAL A 379 42.96 -19.51 -2.16
CA VAL A 379 42.14 -20.39 -3.02
C VAL A 379 42.16 -19.89 -4.47
N TYR A 380 42.04 -18.58 -4.68
CA TYR A 380 42.05 -17.95 -5.99
C TYR A 380 43.41 -18.07 -6.70
N ASP A 381 44.52 -17.76 -6.02
CA ASP A 381 45.87 -17.81 -6.60
C ASP A 381 46.26 -19.25 -6.97
N LYS A 382 45.86 -20.22 -6.13
CA LYS A 382 46.02 -21.65 -6.43
C LYS A 382 45.23 -22.06 -7.67
N TYR A 383 44.02 -21.54 -7.84
CA TYR A 383 43.16 -21.82 -8.99
C TYR A 383 43.75 -21.26 -10.29
N ILE A 384 44.14 -19.98 -10.29
CA ILE A 384 44.68 -19.30 -11.47
C ILE A 384 45.98 -19.94 -11.95
N LYS A 385 46.88 -20.31 -11.03
CA LYS A 385 48.15 -20.96 -11.39
C LYS A 385 47.95 -22.25 -12.20
N LYS A 386 46.81 -22.95 -11.99
CA LYS A 386 46.51 -24.23 -12.64
C LYS A 386 45.58 -24.10 -13.85
N TYR A 387 44.58 -23.22 -13.80
CA TYR A 387 43.50 -23.16 -14.80
C TYR A 387 43.33 -21.82 -15.52
N GLY A 388 44.12 -20.80 -15.16
CA GLY A 388 44.00 -19.43 -15.64
C GLY A 388 42.88 -18.63 -14.96
N TYR A 389 42.70 -17.38 -15.40
CA TYR A 389 41.68 -16.44 -14.89
C TYR A 389 40.25 -16.98 -14.99
N ILE A 390 39.36 -16.63 -14.06
CA ILE A 390 37.95 -17.00 -14.00
C ILE A 390 37.22 -16.58 -15.29
N THR A 391 37.57 -15.42 -15.83
CA THR A 391 37.02 -14.87 -17.08
C THR A 391 37.59 -15.51 -18.35
N SER A 392 38.58 -16.40 -18.25
CA SER A 392 39.15 -17.10 -19.42
C SER A 392 38.13 -18.04 -20.09
N GLN A 393 38.25 -18.25 -21.41
CA GLN A 393 37.29 -19.06 -22.18
C GLN A 393 37.06 -20.46 -21.61
N GLY A 394 38.11 -21.13 -21.13
CA GLY A 394 38.01 -22.50 -20.61
C GLY A 394 37.20 -22.58 -19.30
N ASN A 395 37.36 -21.58 -18.43
CA ASN A 395 36.60 -21.49 -17.17
C ASN A 395 35.16 -21.04 -17.42
N SER A 396 34.99 -20.04 -18.30
CA SER A 396 33.66 -19.57 -18.69
C SER A 396 32.79 -20.67 -19.26
N ARG A 397 33.31 -21.49 -20.20
CA ARG A 397 32.54 -22.61 -20.76
C ARG A 397 32.16 -23.66 -19.72
N ALA A 398 32.98 -23.87 -18.70
CA ALA A 398 32.76 -24.88 -17.67
C ALA A 398 31.71 -24.46 -16.63
N PHE A 399 31.53 -23.15 -16.37
CA PHE A 399 30.73 -22.66 -15.24
C PHE A 399 29.66 -21.63 -15.61
N ARG A 400 29.52 -21.26 -16.89
CA ARG A 400 28.57 -20.23 -17.37
C ARG A 400 27.10 -20.47 -16.98
N ASP A 401 26.71 -21.72 -16.79
CA ASP A 401 25.33 -22.11 -16.50
C ASP A 401 25.01 -22.02 -15.00
N ASP A 402 26.03 -21.72 -14.18
CA ASP A 402 25.88 -21.44 -12.75
C ASP A 402 25.38 -20.02 -12.51
N GLU A 403 24.37 -19.87 -11.66
CA GLU A 403 23.79 -18.56 -11.33
C GLU A 403 24.82 -17.59 -10.74
N ASP A 404 25.82 -18.09 -10.02
CA ASP A 404 26.85 -17.29 -9.36
C ASP A 404 28.10 -17.03 -10.20
N TYR A 405 28.15 -17.54 -11.43
CA TYR A 405 29.27 -17.24 -12.32
C TYR A 405 29.55 -15.73 -12.49
N PRO A 406 28.54 -14.86 -12.67
CA PRO A 406 28.76 -13.42 -12.77
C PRO A 406 29.35 -12.80 -11.50
N LEU A 407 28.99 -13.33 -10.32
CA LEU A 407 29.57 -12.93 -9.04
C LEU A 407 31.05 -13.30 -8.98
N LEU A 408 31.42 -14.49 -9.45
CA LEU A 408 32.83 -14.87 -9.55
C LEU A 408 33.60 -13.99 -10.54
N CYS A 409 32.97 -13.58 -11.64
CA CYS A 409 33.57 -12.64 -12.58
C CYS A 409 33.77 -11.23 -12.01
N SER A 410 33.07 -10.81 -10.94
CA SER A 410 33.33 -9.52 -10.30
C SER A 410 34.57 -9.51 -9.41
N LEU A 411 35.19 -10.66 -9.17
CA LEU A 411 36.51 -10.80 -8.54
C LEU A 411 37.66 -10.32 -9.45
N GLU A 412 37.40 -10.22 -10.74
CA GLU A 412 38.39 -9.87 -11.76
C GLU A 412 38.02 -8.54 -12.43
N ASN A 413 38.91 -7.57 -12.34
CA ASN A 413 38.82 -6.33 -13.11
C ASN A 413 39.58 -6.54 -14.43
N VAL A 414 38.85 -6.53 -15.54
CA VAL A 414 39.42 -6.66 -16.89
C VAL A 414 39.45 -5.27 -17.53
N ASP A 415 40.64 -4.78 -17.86
CA ASP A 415 40.78 -3.48 -18.52
C ASP A 415 40.48 -3.53 -20.02
N GLU A 416 40.63 -2.39 -20.71
CA GLU A 416 40.36 -2.27 -22.15
C GLU A 416 41.33 -3.08 -23.02
N GLU A 417 42.52 -3.39 -22.50
CA GLU A 417 43.59 -4.15 -23.17
C GLU A 417 43.50 -5.66 -22.86
N GLY A 418 42.59 -6.07 -21.98
CA GLY A 418 42.36 -7.45 -21.57
C GLY A 418 43.25 -7.93 -20.41
N ILE A 419 43.94 -7.01 -19.73
CA ILE A 419 44.73 -7.29 -18.53
C ILE A 419 43.77 -7.48 -17.36
N VAL A 420 43.98 -8.58 -16.64
CA VAL A 420 43.15 -8.99 -15.51
C VAL A 420 43.85 -8.65 -14.20
N THR A 421 43.19 -7.88 -13.34
CA THR A 421 43.66 -7.54 -11.98
C THR A 421 42.65 -8.01 -10.93
N LYS A 422 43.12 -8.24 -9.69
CA LYS A 422 42.25 -8.60 -8.56
C LYS A 422 41.32 -7.43 -8.22
N ALA A 423 40.05 -7.74 -7.95
CA ALA A 423 39.10 -6.75 -7.47
C ALA A 423 39.37 -6.33 -6.02
N ASP A 424 38.78 -5.21 -5.63
CA ASP A 424 38.89 -4.60 -4.31
C ASP A 424 38.52 -5.54 -3.15
N MET A 425 37.64 -6.51 -3.40
CA MET A 425 37.16 -7.45 -2.39
C MET A 425 38.27 -8.36 -1.82
N PHE A 426 39.42 -8.46 -2.50
CA PHE A 426 40.59 -9.19 -2.02
C PHE A 426 41.42 -8.44 -0.97
N THR A 427 41.28 -7.11 -0.87
CA THR A 427 42.19 -6.27 -0.08
C THR A 427 41.49 -5.30 0.86
N LYS A 428 40.26 -4.91 0.57
CA LYS A 428 39.48 -3.99 1.42
C LYS A 428 38.03 -4.44 1.57
N GLN A 429 37.37 -3.91 2.58
CA GLN A 429 35.93 -4.09 2.77
C GLN A 429 35.19 -3.37 1.64
N THR A 430 34.28 -4.07 0.97
CA THR A 430 33.52 -3.52 -0.17
C THR A 430 32.01 -3.57 0.03
N ILE A 431 31.56 -4.30 1.04
CA ILE A 431 30.17 -4.34 1.47
C ILE A 431 30.15 -3.81 2.90
N ARG A 432 29.44 -2.69 3.09
CA ARG A 432 29.16 -2.17 4.43
C ARG A 432 27.90 -2.83 4.95
N ALA A 433 27.93 -3.24 6.22
CA ALA A 433 26.71 -3.58 6.93
C ALA A 433 25.77 -2.36 6.90
N ALA A 434 24.46 -2.60 7.01
CA ALA A 434 23.54 -1.50 7.23
C ALA A 434 23.92 -0.83 8.55
N ASN A 435 24.58 0.32 8.47
CA ASN A 435 24.94 1.09 9.64
C ASN A 435 23.65 1.69 10.18
N LYS A 436 23.11 1.10 11.25
CA LYS A 436 22.22 1.86 12.13
C LYS A 436 23.08 2.94 12.75
N THR A 437 22.74 4.20 12.48
CA THR A 437 23.43 5.34 13.08
C THR A 437 23.25 5.26 14.59
N GLU A 438 24.28 4.82 15.31
CA GLU A 438 24.23 4.66 16.78
C GLU A 438 24.23 6.01 17.50
N ARG A 439 24.86 7.02 16.90
CA ARG A 439 24.93 8.37 17.48
C ARG A 439 24.94 9.47 16.43
N VAL A 440 24.22 10.55 16.71
CA VAL A 440 24.23 11.81 15.94
C VAL A 440 24.65 12.99 16.81
N GLU A 441 25.06 14.09 16.18
CA GLU A 441 25.59 15.27 16.88
C GLU A 441 24.50 16.32 17.17
N THR A 442 23.36 16.24 16.48
CA THR A 442 22.31 17.26 16.58
C THR A 442 20.91 16.64 16.69
N ALA A 443 20.01 17.32 17.40
CA ALA A 443 18.61 16.92 17.51
C ALA A 443 17.90 16.83 16.15
N VAL A 444 18.26 17.68 15.18
CA VAL A 444 17.66 17.69 13.84
C VAL A 444 18.04 16.43 13.04
N GLU A 445 19.28 15.95 13.18
CA GLU A 445 19.67 14.67 12.58
C GLU A 445 18.91 13.51 13.21
N ALA A 446 18.74 13.51 14.54
CA ALA A 446 17.93 12.51 15.23
C ALA A 446 16.48 12.52 14.73
N LEU A 447 15.92 13.71 14.51
CA LEU A 447 14.59 13.89 13.95
C LEU A 447 14.50 13.29 12.54
N ASN A 448 15.47 13.57 11.66
CA ASN A 448 15.49 13.01 10.32
C ASN A 448 15.53 11.48 10.34
N LEU A 449 16.37 10.88 11.19
CA LEU A 449 16.41 9.42 11.37
C LEU A 449 15.07 8.89 11.87
N SER A 450 14.46 9.57 12.85
CA SER A 450 13.14 9.19 13.37
C SER A 450 12.07 9.20 12.28
N VAL A 451 12.02 10.25 11.47
CA VAL A 451 11.04 10.36 10.38
C VAL A 451 11.25 9.28 9.35
N CYS A 452 12.49 8.92 9.01
CA CYS A 452 12.75 7.86 8.04
C CYS A 452 12.41 6.45 8.57
N GLU A 453 12.76 6.16 9.83
CA GLU A 453 12.55 4.83 10.42
C GLU A 453 11.11 4.60 10.89
N TYR A 454 10.47 5.63 11.45
CA TYR A 454 9.15 5.53 12.10
C TYR A 454 8.05 6.30 11.37
N ASN A 455 8.36 6.98 10.26
CA ASN A 455 7.42 7.83 9.52
C ASN A 455 6.75 8.88 10.41
N GLY A 456 7.50 9.44 11.36
CA GLY A 456 7.03 10.44 12.33
C GLY A 456 8.06 10.75 13.41
N VAL A 457 7.68 11.63 14.35
CA VAL A 457 8.54 12.02 15.49
C VAL A 457 8.43 10.97 16.60
N ASN A 458 9.54 10.29 16.88
CA ASN A 458 9.69 9.27 17.91
C ASN A 458 10.76 9.72 18.92
N ILE A 459 10.29 10.42 19.96
CA ILE A 459 11.16 11.00 20.99
C ILE A 459 12.05 9.96 21.69
N PRO A 460 11.55 8.77 22.12
CA PRO A 460 12.40 7.72 22.68
C PRO A 460 13.56 7.32 21.77
N TYR A 461 13.29 7.07 20.48
CA TYR A 461 14.34 6.70 19.53
C TYR A 461 15.34 7.83 19.31
N MET A 462 14.86 9.07 19.26
CA MET A 462 15.75 10.23 19.11
C MET A 462 16.72 10.36 20.30
N LEU A 463 16.27 10.09 21.52
CA LEU A 463 17.11 10.08 22.72
C LEU A 463 18.04 8.85 22.81
N GLU A 464 17.76 7.78 22.06
CA GLU A 464 18.66 6.63 21.93
C GLU A 464 19.89 6.99 21.06
N VAL A 465 19.67 7.75 19.98
CA VAL A 465 20.72 8.13 19.02
C VAL A 465 21.34 9.51 19.28
N TYR A 466 20.73 10.35 20.11
CA TYR A 466 21.22 11.70 20.41
C TYR A 466 21.27 11.93 21.91
N GLU A 467 22.38 12.50 22.39
CA GLU A 467 22.62 12.81 23.80
C GLU A 467 22.59 14.33 24.00
N PRO A 468 21.49 14.91 24.52
CA PRO A 468 21.35 16.36 24.72
C PRO A 468 22.27 16.88 25.83
N ASP A 469 22.81 18.10 25.67
CA ASP A 469 23.57 18.76 26.73
C ASP A 469 22.64 19.37 27.80
N ILE A 470 22.52 18.65 28.92
CA ILE A 470 21.66 19.01 30.05
C ILE A 470 22.37 19.81 31.16
N VAL A 471 23.66 20.16 31.01
CA VAL A 471 24.44 20.85 32.08
C VAL A 471 23.75 22.15 32.51
N GLY A 472 23.26 22.94 31.55
CA GLY A 472 22.55 24.19 31.83
C GLY A 472 21.23 23.98 32.59
N GLN A 473 20.50 22.91 32.31
CA GLN A 473 19.22 22.61 32.95
C GLN A 473 19.42 22.09 34.38
N ILE A 474 20.44 21.25 34.59
CA ILE A 474 20.85 20.79 35.92
C ILE A 474 21.21 21.97 36.81
N ASN A 475 21.96 22.95 36.29
CA ASN A 475 22.33 24.14 37.05
C ASN A 475 21.12 25.01 37.41
N LYS A 476 20.14 25.16 36.50
CA LYS A 476 18.87 25.86 36.78
C LYS A 476 18.04 25.18 37.87
N LEU A 477 17.94 23.84 37.84
CA LEU A 477 17.23 23.07 38.87
C LEU A 477 17.89 23.21 40.25
N ARG A 478 19.23 23.14 40.30
CA ARG A 478 19.99 23.31 41.55
C ARG A 478 19.84 24.70 42.15
N ALA A 479 19.84 25.75 41.32
CA ALA A 479 19.61 27.12 41.77
C ALA A 479 18.19 27.31 42.32
N GLY A 480 17.17 26.74 41.66
CA GLY A 480 15.79 26.77 42.13
C GLY A 480 15.57 26.02 43.46
N GLN A 481 16.29 24.91 43.67
CA GLN A 481 16.26 24.17 44.94
C GLN A 481 16.88 24.96 46.10
N GLN A 482 17.97 25.70 45.85
CA GLN A 482 18.59 26.58 46.85
C GLN A 482 17.66 27.72 47.27
N ASP A 483 16.95 28.37 46.33
CA ASP A 483 15.97 29.41 46.61
C ASP A 483 14.77 28.91 47.46
N SER A 484 14.31 27.67 47.25
CA SER A 484 13.25 27.07 48.08
C SER A 484 13.72 26.70 49.49
N VAL A 485 14.96 26.23 49.65
CA VAL A 485 15.54 25.90 50.96
C VAL A 485 15.82 27.17 51.78
N GLU A 486 16.21 28.28 51.15
CA GLU A 486 16.37 29.58 51.83
C GLU A 486 15.03 30.20 52.27
N ARG A 487 13.95 29.95 51.52
CA ARG A 487 12.57 30.35 51.91
C ARG A 487 11.98 29.51 53.04
N GLU A 488 12.30 28.22 53.13
CA GLU A 488 11.89 27.38 54.26
C GLU A 488 12.71 27.64 55.53
N ASN A 489 14.02 27.88 55.40
CA ASN A 489 14.89 28.20 56.54
C ASN A 489 14.63 29.59 57.14
N SER A 490 14.01 30.52 56.40
CA SER A 490 13.58 31.82 56.94
C SER A 490 12.30 31.74 57.79
N LEU A 491 11.61 30.59 57.82
CA LEU A 491 10.41 30.34 58.63
C LEU A 491 10.67 29.49 59.90
N GLN A 492 11.87 28.91 60.07
CA GLN A 492 12.23 28.14 61.27
C GLN A 492 13.53 28.65 61.89
N GLN A 493 13.41 29.43 62.96
CA GLN A 493 14.54 29.72 63.86
C GLN A 493 14.86 28.49 64.70
N SER A 494 15.77 27.63 64.25
CA SER A 494 16.52 26.76 65.16
C SER A 494 17.92 26.45 64.66
N LYS A 495 18.89 26.74 65.51
CA LYS A 495 20.31 26.46 65.37
C LYS A 495 20.57 24.95 65.25
N ALA A 496 21.04 24.50 64.09
CA ALA A 496 21.85 23.31 63.94
C ALA A 496 22.89 23.57 62.84
N GLU A 497 24.13 23.15 63.07
CA GLU A 497 25.25 23.30 62.12
C GLU A 497 24.95 22.57 60.80
N PRO A 498 25.32 23.15 59.64
CA PRO A 498 25.07 22.50 58.36
C PRO A 498 25.99 21.28 58.21
N ALA A 499 25.39 20.10 58.08
CA ALA A 499 26.08 18.91 57.59
C ALA A 499 26.61 19.17 56.17
N PRO A 500 27.73 18.55 55.73
CA PRO A 500 28.25 18.74 54.39
C PRO A 500 27.19 18.33 53.38
N ALA A 501 26.91 19.19 52.40
CA ALA A 501 26.01 18.90 51.29
C ALA A 501 26.55 17.69 50.50
N GLU A 502 26.12 16.48 50.88
CA GLU A 502 26.17 15.34 49.98
C GLU A 502 25.40 15.73 48.72
N GLN A 503 26.11 15.75 47.59
CA GLN A 503 25.54 15.98 46.27
C GLN A 503 24.45 14.94 46.03
N ALA A 504 23.19 15.29 46.29
CA ALA A 504 22.06 14.45 45.97
C ALA A 504 22.13 14.12 44.46
N MET A 505 22.46 12.87 44.14
CA MET A 505 22.43 12.40 42.76
C MET A 505 20.98 12.46 42.26
N LEU A 506 20.75 13.21 41.17
CA LEU A 506 19.46 13.25 40.48
C LEU A 506 19.05 11.81 40.13
N SER A 507 17.78 11.48 40.36
CA SER A 507 17.22 10.18 39.95
C SER A 507 17.34 10.01 38.44
N GLU A 508 17.46 8.76 37.96
CA GLU A 508 17.54 8.48 36.52
C GLU A 508 16.30 8.98 35.77
N GLU A 509 15.11 8.86 36.36
CA GLU A 509 13.86 9.40 35.79
C GLU A 509 13.92 10.92 35.59
N THR A 510 14.47 11.66 36.57
CA THR A 510 14.63 13.12 36.45
C THR A 510 15.63 13.49 35.34
N LYS A 511 16.69 12.70 35.15
CA LYS A 511 17.64 12.92 34.06
C LYS A 511 17.01 12.67 32.70
N GLU A 512 16.21 11.61 32.56
CA GLU A 512 15.49 11.31 31.32
C GLU A 512 14.49 12.41 30.96
N GLU A 513 13.74 12.94 31.94
CA GLU A 513 12.84 14.08 31.71
C GLU A 513 13.59 15.34 31.27
N LEU A 514 14.75 15.65 31.86
CA LEU A 514 15.58 16.78 31.46
C LEU A 514 16.11 16.64 30.03
N LYS A 515 16.66 15.46 29.69
CA LYS A 515 17.14 15.18 28.33
C LYS A 515 16.04 15.39 27.31
N ARG A 516 14.85 14.87 27.60
CA ARG A 516 13.69 15.03 26.73
C ARG A 516 13.29 16.49 26.59
N ASP A 517 13.21 17.24 27.68
CA ASP A 517 12.84 18.66 27.62
C ASP A 517 13.92 19.48 26.88
N LYS A 518 15.20 19.10 26.99
CA LYS A 518 16.29 19.69 26.20
C LYS A 518 16.14 19.42 24.71
N LEU A 519 15.84 18.17 24.34
CA LEU A 519 15.59 17.79 22.96
C LEU A 519 14.42 18.60 22.35
N LEU A 520 13.33 18.75 23.10
CA LEU A 520 12.16 19.54 22.66
C LEU A 520 12.48 21.03 22.55
N GLU A 521 13.32 21.57 23.44
CA GLU A 521 13.82 22.95 23.36
C GLU A 521 14.63 23.18 22.08
N GLU A 522 15.52 22.25 21.72
CA GLU A 522 16.34 22.34 20.50
C GLU A 522 15.54 22.18 19.21
N LEU A 523 14.45 21.42 19.25
CA LEU A 523 13.54 21.22 18.12
C LEU A 523 12.38 22.21 18.09
N LYS A 524 12.40 23.23 18.94
CA LYS A 524 11.34 24.24 19.01
C LYS A 524 11.19 24.94 17.66
N GLY A 525 9.97 24.91 17.12
CA GLY A 525 9.66 25.46 15.79
C GLY A 525 9.89 24.50 14.62
N ILE A 526 10.58 23.37 14.85
CA ILE A 526 10.81 22.28 13.88
C ILE A 526 9.80 21.15 14.08
N ILE A 527 9.32 20.95 15.32
CA ILE A 527 8.23 20.04 15.65
C ILE A 527 7.14 20.77 16.45
N PHE A 528 5.91 20.27 16.35
CA PHE A 528 4.75 20.79 17.08
C PHE A 528 3.95 19.63 17.68
N LEU A 529 3.38 19.85 18.86
CA LEU A 529 2.52 18.88 19.52
C LEU A 529 1.08 19.02 19.02
N ASN A 530 0.53 18.03 18.33
CA ASN A 530 -0.82 18.07 17.79
C ASN A 530 -1.88 17.91 18.91
N PRO A 531 -2.77 18.90 19.14
CA PRO A 531 -3.78 18.83 20.19
C PRO A 531 -4.73 17.62 20.08
N LEU A 532 -4.99 17.12 18.88
CA LEU A 532 -5.87 15.95 18.67
C LEU A 532 -5.21 14.61 19.01
N LYS A 533 -3.86 14.57 19.00
CA LYS A 533 -3.08 13.35 19.24
C LYS A 533 -2.44 13.33 20.64
N TYR A 534 -2.43 14.48 21.33
CA TYR A 534 -1.87 14.64 22.67
C TYR A 534 -2.58 13.74 23.69
N LEU A 535 -1.79 13.08 24.55
CA LEU A 535 -2.28 12.33 25.70
C LEU A 535 -1.46 12.72 26.93
N GLU A 536 -2.14 13.12 28.00
CA GLU A 536 -1.48 13.59 29.23
C GLU A 536 -0.60 12.53 29.90
N HIS A 537 -1.01 11.26 29.85
CA HIS A 537 -0.26 10.14 30.40
C HIS A 537 0.89 9.65 29.50
N ASP A 538 0.95 10.10 28.25
CA ASP A 538 2.00 9.73 27.29
C ASP A 538 2.52 11.00 26.58
N LYS A 539 3.42 11.68 27.28
CA LYS A 539 3.99 12.96 26.84
C LYS A 539 4.86 12.85 25.56
N ASN A 540 5.21 11.63 25.13
CA ASN A 540 6.01 11.40 23.92
C ASN A 540 5.14 11.28 22.65
N ARG A 541 3.81 11.23 22.82
CA ARG A 541 2.88 11.04 21.71
C ARG A 541 2.32 12.36 21.20
N GLY A 542 2.14 12.42 19.89
CA GLY A 542 1.43 13.50 19.20
C GLY A 542 2.34 14.59 18.61
N TRP A 543 3.66 14.43 18.71
CA TRP A 543 4.62 15.29 18.04
C TRP A 543 4.61 15.03 16.52
N GLU A 544 4.52 16.12 15.75
CA GLU A 544 4.54 16.15 14.30
C GLU A 544 5.62 17.13 13.84
N THR A 545 6.24 16.89 12.68
CA THR A 545 7.18 17.85 12.10
C THR A 545 6.43 19.11 11.63
N ALA A 546 7.12 20.25 11.58
CA ALA A 546 6.54 21.54 11.20
C ALA A 546 5.89 21.48 9.82
N ASP A 547 6.52 20.80 8.87
CA ASP A 547 6.01 20.61 7.51
C ASP A 547 4.75 19.73 7.48
N GLU A 548 4.57 18.79 8.40
CA GLU A 548 3.32 18.02 8.52
C GLU A 548 2.24 18.82 9.26
N TYR A 549 2.58 19.41 10.42
CA TYR A 549 1.63 20.10 11.28
C TYR A 549 1.11 21.39 10.65
N LEU A 550 1.96 22.20 10.00
CA LEU A 550 1.59 23.49 9.40
C LEU A 550 1.05 23.38 7.97
N SER A 551 0.60 22.19 7.58
CA SER A 551 0.07 21.86 6.25
C SER A 551 -1.30 21.18 6.35
N GLY A 552 -1.97 21.00 5.20
CA GLY A 552 -3.34 20.51 5.17
C GLY A 552 -4.31 21.59 5.65
N ASN A 553 -5.39 21.21 6.35
CA ASN A 553 -6.42 22.15 6.81
C ASN A 553 -5.91 22.99 8.01
N VAL A 554 -5.21 24.08 7.73
CA VAL A 554 -4.57 24.93 8.73
C VAL A 554 -5.56 25.83 9.49
N ARG A 555 -6.74 26.10 8.93
CA ARG A 555 -7.80 26.84 9.63
C ARG A 555 -8.41 26.02 10.76
N ASP A 556 -8.74 24.76 10.49
CA ASP A 556 -9.27 23.87 11.54
C ASP A 556 -8.21 23.56 12.60
N LYS A 557 -6.96 23.34 12.18
CA LYS A 557 -5.84 23.19 13.12
C LYS A 557 -5.67 24.43 14.00
N LEU A 558 -5.79 25.64 13.45
CA LEU A 558 -5.71 26.88 14.24
C LEU A 558 -6.85 26.99 15.25
N ARG A 559 -8.08 26.63 14.85
CA ARG A 559 -9.24 26.62 15.75
C ARG A 559 -9.03 25.68 16.93
N LEU A 560 -8.53 24.47 16.65
CA LEU A 560 -8.22 23.46 17.66
C LEU A 560 -7.06 23.89 18.57
N ALA A 561 -6.00 24.46 17.99
CA ALA A 561 -4.87 24.97 18.75
C ALA A 561 -5.27 26.13 19.68
N LYS A 562 -6.14 27.05 19.23
CA LYS A 562 -6.66 28.14 20.07
C LYS A 562 -7.50 27.60 21.24
N ALA A 563 -8.35 26.61 20.99
CA ALA A 563 -9.13 25.97 22.05
C ALA A 563 -8.21 25.29 23.09
N ALA A 564 -7.23 24.51 22.63
CA ALA A 564 -6.29 23.82 23.49
C ALA A 564 -5.36 24.79 24.26
N ALA A 565 -4.91 25.87 23.64
CA ALA A 565 -4.10 26.91 24.27
C ALA A 565 -4.87 27.71 25.34
N GLY A 566 -6.21 27.76 25.24
CA GLY A 566 -7.05 28.33 26.30
C GLY A 566 -7.01 27.55 27.61
N GLU A 567 -6.77 26.24 27.54
CA GLU A 567 -6.62 25.36 28.71
C GLU A 567 -5.16 25.16 29.12
N ARG A 568 -4.25 25.01 28.13
CA ARG A 568 -2.82 24.69 28.31
C ARG A 568 -1.94 25.59 27.43
N PRO A 569 -1.78 26.88 27.78
CA PRO A 569 -1.03 27.84 26.96
C PRO A 569 0.46 27.48 26.85
N GLU A 570 1.04 26.84 27.86
CA GLU A 570 2.44 26.42 27.91
C GLU A 570 2.79 25.34 26.87
N LEU A 571 1.83 24.54 26.45
CA LEU A 571 2.02 23.47 25.45
C LEU A 571 1.65 23.91 24.04
N PHE A 572 0.59 24.72 23.88
CA PHE A 572 0.00 25.01 22.56
C PHE A 572 0.10 26.48 22.13
N GLY A 573 0.68 27.37 22.95
CA GLY A 573 0.85 28.78 22.59
C GLY A 573 1.68 28.98 21.32
N ASP A 574 2.78 28.23 21.20
CA ASP A 574 3.64 28.27 20.01
C ASP A 574 2.92 27.72 18.76
N ASN A 575 2.05 26.72 18.92
CA ASN A 575 1.24 26.19 17.82
C ASN A 575 0.31 27.27 17.24
N VAL A 576 -0.32 28.08 18.11
CA VAL A 576 -1.19 29.17 17.67
C VAL A 576 -0.39 30.20 16.90
N ALA A 577 0.75 30.65 17.46
CA ALA A 577 1.61 31.64 16.81
C ALA A 577 2.10 31.18 15.44
N ALA A 578 2.50 29.91 15.30
CA ALA A 578 2.94 29.35 14.03
C ALA A 578 1.77 29.19 13.03
N LEU A 579 0.61 28.71 13.49
CA LEU A 579 -0.55 28.52 12.62
C LEU A 579 -1.14 29.86 12.13
N GLU A 580 -1.08 30.93 12.91
CA GLU A 580 -1.52 32.27 12.49
C GLU A 580 -0.69 32.83 11.32
N GLN A 581 0.60 32.51 11.27
CA GLN A 581 1.50 32.99 10.21
C GLN A 581 1.31 32.26 8.87
N VAL A 582 0.73 31.06 8.89
CA VAL A 582 0.64 30.18 7.70
C VAL A 582 -0.78 30.09 7.14
N GLN A 583 -1.67 30.99 7.54
CA GLN A 583 -3.04 31.01 7.01
C GLN A 583 -3.03 31.38 5.53
N PRO A 584 -3.80 30.68 4.68
CA PRO A 584 -4.00 31.09 3.30
C PRO A 584 -4.57 32.50 3.24
N GLN A 585 -4.07 33.30 2.30
CA GLN A 585 -4.64 34.62 2.02
C GLN A 585 -6.12 34.47 1.68
N ASP A 586 -6.99 35.24 2.35
CA ASP A 586 -8.41 35.26 2.05
C ASP A 586 -8.65 35.65 0.59
N LEU A 587 -9.49 34.87 -0.08
CA LEU A 587 -9.98 35.17 -1.42
C LEU A 587 -11.07 36.24 -1.35
N ASP A 588 -11.01 37.20 -2.26
CA ASP A 588 -12.05 38.20 -2.42
C ASP A 588 -13.24 37.66 -3.22
N ALA A 589 -14.37 38.37 -3.17
CA ALA A 589 -15.59 37.98 -3.89
C ALA A 589 -15.37 37.78 -5.41
N GLY A 590 -14.44 38.53 -6.02
CA GLY A 590 -14.11 38.39 -7.44
C GLY A 590 -13.38 37.10 -7.80
N GLU A 591 -12.74 36.46 -6.83
CA GLU A 591 -11.96 35.22 -6.99
C GLU A 591 -12.78 33.97 -6.69
N ILE A 592 -13.99 34.13 -6.17
CA ILE A 592 -14.88 33.04 -5.78
C ILE A 592 -15.94 32.82 -6.86
N ASP A 593 -15.93 31.65 -7.51
CA ASP A 593 -16.97 31.22 -8.46
C ASP A 593 -18.11 30.51 -7.72
N VAL A 594 -19.30 31.11 -7.71
CA VAL A 594 -20.49 30.55 -7.06
C VAL A 594 -21.47 30.04 -8.10
N ARG A 595 -21.81 28.76 -8.03
CA ARG A 595 -22.79 28.12 -8.91
C ARG A 595 -24.12 27.92 -8.20
N ILE A 596 -25.21 28.12 -8.91
CA ILE A 596 -26.56 27.73 -8.46
C ILE A 596 -26.55 26.21 -8.22
N GLY A 597 -27.08 25.79 -7.07
CA GLY A 597 -27.13 24.38 -6.65
C GLY A 597 -26.03 23.98 -5.67
N THR A 598 -25.09 24.88 -5.38
CA THR A 598 -24.10 24.66 -4.32
C THR A 598 -24.79 24.57 -2.96
N THR A 599 -24.42 23.56 -2.17
CA THR A 599 -25.10 23.21 -0.91
C THR A 599 -24.76 24.12 0.27
N TRP A 600 -23.81 25.04 0.07
CA TRP A 600 -23.36 25.97 1.10
C TRP A 600 -24.02 27.35 1.02
N ILE A 601 -24.84 27.57 -0.01
CA ILE A 601 -25.74 28.72 -0.08
C ILE A 601 -27.02 28.37 0.68
N GLU A 602 -27.47 29.27 1.55
CA GLU A 602 -28.71 29.10 2.29
C GLU A 602 -29.92 29.15 1.34
N PRO A 603 -30.91 28.24 1.52
CA PRO A 603 -32.12 28.22 0.69
C PRO A 603 -32.84 29.58 0.65
N GLU A 604 -32.82 30.31 1.76
CA GLU A 604 -33.43 31.64 1.90
C GLU A 604 -32.80 32.68 0.96
N ASP A 605 -31.50 32.56 0.65
CA ASP A 605 -30.85 33.44 -0.32
C ASP A 605 -31.18 33.04 -1.76
N TYR A 606 -31.40 31.75 -2.04
CA TYR A 606 -31.96 31.34 -3.34
C TYR A 606 -33.40 31.84 -3.54
N GLU A 607 -34.22 31.80 -2.49
CA GLU A 607 -35.58 32.37 -2.51
C GLU A 607 -35.55 33.87 -2.77
N ARG A 608 -34.69 34.60 -2.04
CA ARG A 608 -34.55 36.04 -2.20
C ARG A 608 -34.11 36.41 -3.61
N PHE A 609 -33.16 35.68 -4.18
CA PHE A 609 -32.75 35.84 -5.58
C PHE A 609 -33.93 35.68 -6.53
N LEU A 610 -34.73 34.62 -6.36
CA LEU A 610 -35.90 34.38 -7.20
C LEU A 610 -36.93 35.51 -7.06
N TYR A 611 -37.21 35.96 -5.84
CA TYR A 611 -38.22 36.99 -5.58
C TYR A 611 -37.84 38.34 -6.15
N GLU A 612 -36.58 38.73 -6.00
CA GLU A 612 -36.06 40.00 -6.54
C GLU A 612 -35.97 39.94 -8.07
N THR A 613 -35.47 38.84 -8.63
CA THR A 613 -35.25 38.69 -10.09
C THR A 613 -36.56 38.54 -10.87
N LEU A 614 -37.54 37.82 -10.31
CA LEU A 614 -38.82 37.54 -10.98
C LEU A 614 -39.94 38.50 -10.55
N HIS A 615 -39.66 39.42 -9.61
CA HIS A 615 -40.63 40.31 -8.97
C HIS A 615 -41.83 39.54 -8.40
N THR A 616 -41.55 38.43 -7.71
CA THR A 616 -42.58 37.55 -7.14
C THR A 616 -43.44 38.33 -6.15
N PRO A 617 -44.78 38.35 -6.29
CA PRO A 617 -45.64 39.14 -5.43
C PRO A 617 -45.65 38.59 -4.01
N GLU A 618 -45.78 39.45 -2.99
CA GLU A 618 -45.69 39.06 -1.57
C GLU A 618 -46.66 37.92 -1.18
N ARG A 619 -47.83 37.85 -1.83
CA ARG A 619 -48.80 36.75 -1.64
C ARG A 619 -48.28 35.37 -2.06
N ALA A 620 -47.27 35.31 -2.92
CA ALA A 620 -46.67 34.10 -3.46
C ALA A 620 -45.27 33.83 -2.87
N GLN A 621 -44.71 34.74 -2.08
CA GLN A 621 -43.45 34.54 -1.37
C GLN A 621 -43.63 33.63 -0.14
N ALA A 622 -42.55 32.99 0.31
CA ALA A 622 -42.53 32.11 1.45
C ALA A 622 -42.99 32.83 2.73
N LYS A 623 -44.08 32.36 3.34
CA LYS A 623 -44.45 32.71 4.73
C LYS A 623 -44.29 31.46 5.59
N ARG A 624 -43.24 31.45 6.42
CA ARG A 624 -42.93 30.37 7.36
C ARG A 624 -43.54 30.70 8.73
N SER A 625 -44.40 29.81 9.24
CA SER A 625 -44.90 29.86 10.62
C SER A 625 -44.71 28.51 11.30
N LEU A 626 -44.89 28.46 12.62
CA LEU A 626 -44.84 27.21 13.41
C LEU A 626 -45.87 26.15 12.96
N TYR A 627 -46.94 26.54 12.26
CA TYR A 627 -48.09 25.67 11.97
C TYR A 627 -48.37 25.47 10.48
N PHE A 628 -47.85 26.34 9.61
CA PHE A 628 -48.02 26.25 8.16
C PHE A 628 -46.87 26.95 7.44
N SER A 629 -46.50 26.37 6.31
CA SER A 629 -45.60 26.95 5.32
C SER A 629 -46.38 27.13 4.02
N HIS A 630 -46.38 28.33 3.45
CA HIS A 630 -47.05 28.60 2.19
C HIS A 630 -46.21 29.53 1.30
N GLY A 631 -46.48 29.53 0.00
CA GLY A 631 -45.72 30.30 -0.99
C GLY A 631 -44.69 29.47 -1.74
N ILE A 632 -43.96 30.11 -2.64
CA ILE A 632 -42.88 29.50 -3.43
C ILE A 632 -41.65 29.37 -2.55
N GLN A 633 -41.13 28.16 -2.35
CA GLN A 633 -40.05 27.91 -1.39
C GLN A 633 -38.98 27.02 -2.00
N VAL A 634 -37.72 27.24 -1.64
CA VAL A 634 -36.59 26.40 -2.06
C VAL A 634 -36.20 25.51 -0.89
N HIS A 635 -36.16 24.20 -1.11
CA HIS A 635 -35.76 23.23 -0.09
C HIS A 635 -34.74 22.25 -0.64
N LEU A 636 -33.75 21.90 0.18
CA LEU A 636 -32.81 20.81 -0.11
C LEU A 636 -33.25 19.56 0.64
N ASN A 637 -33.62 18.50 -0.10
CA ASN A 637 -33.80 17.19 0.48
C ASN A 637 -32.43 16.59 0.83
N LYS A 638 -32.06 16.64 2.11
CA LYS A 638 -30.76 16.17 2.61
C LYS A 638 -30.53 14.64 2.46
N PHE A 639 -31.58 13.85 2.24
CA PHE A 639 -31.44 12.39 2.03
C PHE A 639 -31.12 12.05 0.57
N GLN A 640 -31.79 12.71 -0.37
CA GLN A 640 -31.60 12.49 -1.82
C GLN A 640 -30.56 13.43 -2.43
N MET A 641 -30.16 14.48 -1.70
CA MET A 641 -29.34 15.60 -2.18
C MET A 641 -29.95 16.28 -3.42
N GLU A 642 -31.29 16.39 -3.44
CA GLU A 642 -32.05 17.05 -4.51
C GLU A 642 -32.71 18.32 -4.00
N TRP A 643 -32.62 19.39 -4.79
CA TRP A 643 -33.30 20.65 -4.55
C TRP A 643 -34.69 20.65 -5.15
N PHE A 644 -35.65 21.21 -4.43
CA PHE A 644 -37.03 21.37 -4.89
C PHE A 644 -37.48 22.80 -4.71
N VAL A 645 -38.26 23.29 -5.68
CA VAL A 645 -38.98 24.56 -5.58
C VAL A 645 -40.46 24.25 -5.46
N GLU A 646 -41.05 24.48 -4.30
CA GLU A 646 -42.46 24.20 -4.06
C GLU A 646 -43.36 25.29 -4.64
N ASN A 647 -44.63 24.95 -4.92
CA ASN A 647 -45.69 25.89 -5.30
C ASN A 647 -45.39 26.82 -6.50
N LYS A 648 -44.51 26.40 -7.43
CA LYS A 648 -44.08 27.16 -8.64
C LYS A 648 -45.23 27.80 -9.42
N SER A 649 -46.41 27.17 -9.42
CA SER A 649 -47.59 27.65 -10.14
C SER A 649 -48.28 28.89 -9.53
N LEU A 650 -47.91 29.32 -8.32
CA LEU A 650 -48.52 30.48 -7.66
C LEU A 650 -48.23 31.81 -8.37
N ASP A 651 -47.16 31.86 -9.16
CA ASP A 651 -46.72 33.04 -9.93
C ASP A 651 -46.81 32.84 -11.45
N LYS A 652 -47.66 31.91 -11.90
CA LYS A 652 -47.85 31.57 -13.33
C LYS A 652 -48.32 32.72 -14.23
N THR A 653 -48.76 33.83 -13.65
CA THR A 653 -49.21 35.02 -14.39
C THR A 653 -48.10 36.07 -14.55
N SER A 654 -46.93 35.89 -13.91
CA SER A 654 -45.81 36.83 -14.01
C SER A 654 -45.18 36.74 -15.40
N VAL A 655 -45.06 37.90 -16.06
CA VAL A 655 -44.35 38.02 -17.34
C VAL A 655 -42.86 37.72 -17.16
N ALA A 656 -42.29 38.09 -16.01
CA ALA A 656 -40.89 37.81 -15.71
C ALA A 656 -40.63 36.30 -15.62
N ALA A 657 -41.51 35.57 -14.91
CA ALA A 657 -41.40 34.12 -14.73
C ALA A 657 -41.73 33.31 -15.99
N THR A 658 -42.58 33.82 -16.89
CA THR A 658 -43.08 33.06 -18.06
C THR A 658 -42.48 33.47 -19.41
N LYS A 659 -41.86 34.65 -19.50
CA LYS A 659 -41.31 35.18 -20.77
C LYS A 659 -39.89 35.75 -20.65
N THR A 660 -39.59 36.48 -19.58
CA THR A 660 -38.28 37.14 -19.43
C THR A 660 -37.20 36.14 -19.04
N TYR A 661 -37.42 35.37 -17.97
CA TYR A 661 -36.51 34.35 -17.45
C TYR A 661 -37.07 32.92 -17.59
N GLY A 662 -38.27 32.79 -18.13
CA GLY A 662 -38.89 31.53 -18.52
C GLY A 662 -39.28 31.52 -19.99
N THR A 663 -39.88 30.42 -20.43
CA THR A 663 -40.46 30.28 -21.76
C THR A 663 -41.94 29.96 -21.67
N SER A 664 -42.64 30.00 -22.80
CA SER A 664 -44.05 29.56 -22.87
C SER A 664 -44.25 28.10 -22.48
N ARG A 665 -43.18 27.28 -22.52
CA ARG A 665 -43.19 25.84 -22.26
C ARG A 665 -42.63 25.46 -20.89
N MET A 666 -41.83 26.33 -20.26
CA MET A 666 -41.22 26.08 -18.95
C MET A 666 -41.00 27.38 -18.20
N ASP A 667 -41.61 27.53 -17.01
CA ASP A 667 -41.46 28.71 -16.18
C ASP A 667 -40.06 28.82 -15.54
N ALA A 668 -39.68 30.04 -15.16
CA ALA A 668 -38.38 30.35 -14.59
C ALA A 668 -38.09 29.57 -13.29
N TYR A 669 -39.08 29.28 -12.45
CA TYR A 669 -38.88 28.50 -11.23
C TYR A 669 -38.56 27.04 -11.55
N THR A 670 -39.20 26.47 -12.57
CA THR A 670 -38.88 25.12 -13.08
C THR A 670 -37.48 25.07 -13.71
N ILE A 671 -37.11 26.09 -14.49
CA ILE A 671 -35.74 26.22 -15.03
C ILE A 671 -34.72 26.33 -13.88
N PHE A 672 -35.03 27.12 -12.85
CA PHE A 672 -34.16 27.30 -11.69
C PHE A 672 -34.01 26.04 -10.85
N GLU A 673 -35.08 25.28 -10.61
CA GLU A 673 -35.00 23.97 -9.92
C GLU A 673 -34.10 22.98 -10.68
N ASN A 674 -34.23 22.91 -12.01
CA ASN A 674 -33.33 22.09 -12.83
C ASN A 674 -31.87 22.56 -12.67
N THR A 675 -31.66 23.86 -12.58
CA THR A 675 -30.33 24.46 -12.39
C THR A 675 -29.75 24.15 -11.01
N LEU A 676 -30.56 24.23 -9.95
CA LEU A 676 -30.18 23.85 -8.59
C LEU A 676 -29.71 22.38 -8.54
N ASN A 677 -30.31 21.51 -9.34
CA ASN A 677 -29.94 20.10 -9.45
C ASN A 677 -28.87 19.81 -10.51
N LEU A 678 -28.19 20.84 -11.03
CA LEU A 678 -27.17 20.73 -12.08
C LEU A 678 -27.65 19.99 -13.35
N ARG A 679 -28.96 20.01 -13.62
CA ARG A 679 -29.59 19.41 -14.80
C ARG A 679 -29.63 20.40 -15.96
N THR A 680 -29.39 19.90 -17.16
CA THR A 680 -29.61 20.67 -18.39
C THR A 680 -31.11 20.71 -18.69
N VAL A 681 -31.62 21.92 -18.91
CA VAL A 681 -33.03 22.09 -19.27
C VAL A 681 -33.26 21.51 -20.67
N THR A 682 -34.28 20.65 -20.77
CA THR A 682 -34.70 19.99 -22.01
C THR A 682 -36.22 20.00 -22.09
N VAL A 683 -36.76 20.49 -23.22
CA VAL A 683 -38.19 20.52 -23.52
C VAL A 683 -38.49 19.38 -24.47
N ARG A 684 -39.45 18.52 -24.12
CA ARG A 684 -39.88 17.40 -24.97
C ARG A 684 -41.32 17.58 -25.42
N ASP A 685 -41.56 17.25 -26.68
CA ASP A 685 -42.90 17.17 -27.26
C ASP A 685 -43.38 15.72 -27.28
N ARG A 686 -44.67 15.54 -27.03
CA ARG A 686 -45.33 14.23 -27.15
C ARG A 686 -45.68 14.03 -28.62
N ILE A 687 -45.12 13.00 -29.23
CA ILE A 687 -45.41 12.59 -30.61
C ILE A 687 -46.26 11.33 -30.56
N GLU A 688 -47.37 11.34 -31.28
CA GLU A 688 -48.28 10.20 -31.37
C GLU A 688 -47.87 9.28 -32.51
N ASP A 689 -47.57 8.02 -32.19
CA ASP A 689 -47.06 7.00 -33.13
C ASP A 689 -48.21 6.26 -33.86
N GLY A 690 -49.46 6.69 -33.64
CA GLY A 690 -50.67 6.00 -34.06
C GLY A 690 -51.09 4.87 -33.12
N GLY A 691 -52.38 4.54 -33.15
CA GLY A 691 -52.94 3.44 -32.33
C GLY A 691 -52.95 3.70 -30.81
N GLY A 692 -52.89 4.97 -30.38
CA GLY A 692 -52.86 5.36 -28.95
C GLY A 692 -51.49 5.26 -28.29
N LYS A 693 -50.43 4.91 -29.04
CA LYS A 693 -49.04 4.94 -28.55
C LYS A 693 -48.40 6.30 -28.81
N TYR A 694 -47.54 6.73 -27.89
CA TYR A 694 -46.81 7.98 -28.01
C TYR A 694 -45.40 7.84 -27.43
N HIS A 695 -44.47 8.62 -27.96
CA HIS A 695 -43.14 8.83 -27.39
C HIS A 695 -42.87 10.32 -27.20
N TYR A 696 -41.79 10.64 -26.48
CA TYR A 696 -41.36 12.02 -26.26
C TYR A 696 -40.09 12.30 -27.05
N GLU A 697 -40.14 13.26 -27.96
CA GLU A 697 -38.97 13.72 -28.71
C GLU A 697 -38.53 15.10 -28.22
N GLU A 698 -37.22 15.38 -28.25
CA GLU A 698 -36.66 16.67 -27.83
C GLU A 698 -37.05 17.77 -28.83
N ASN A 699 -37.74 18.80 -28.34
CA ASN A 699 -37.95 20.01 -29.12
C ASN A 699 -36.69 20.86 -29.07
N GLN A 700 -35.86 20.77 -30.11
CA GLN A 700 -34.57 21.46 -30.17
C GLN A 700 -34.70 22.99 -30.05
N LYS A 701 -35.74 23.58 -30.65
CA LYS A 701 -35.94 25.03 -30.65
C LYS A 701 -36.32 25.55 -29.25
N GLU A 702 -37.33 24.95 -28.63
CA GLU A 702 -37.78 25.33 -27.28
C GLU A 702 -36.73 24.99 -26.22
N THR A 703 -35.99 23.89 -26.42
CA THR A 703 -34.87 23.52 -25.54
C THR A 703 -33.74 24.55 -25.62
N MET A 704 -33.39 25.03 -26.81
CA MET A 704 -32.37 26.07 -26.98
C MET A 704 -32.77 27.37 -26.25
N LEU A 705 -34.02 27.82 -26.42
CA LEU A 705 -34.54 28.99 -25.71
C LEU A 705 -34.51 28.81 -24.19
N ALA A 706 -34.95 27.64 -23.69
CA ALA A 706 -34.96 27.37 -22.26
C ALA A 706 -33.53 27.30 -21.67
N ARG A 707 -32.54 26.79 -22.43
CA ARG A 707 -31.12 26.82 -22.05
C ARG A 707 -30.53 28.23 -22.04
N GLU A 708 -30.93 29.08 -22.98
CA GLU A 708 -30.56 30.50 -22.97
C GLU A 708 -31.07 31.19 -21.70
N LYS A 709 -32.34 30.95 -21.33
CA LYS A 709 -32.92 31.45 -20.06
C LYS A 709 -32.23 30.88 -18.82
N GLN A 710 -31.86 29.60 -18.86
CA GLN A 710 -31.06 28.97 -17.81
C GLN A 710 -29.72 29.70 -17.61
N ASN A 711 -29.04 30.09 -18.68
CA ASN A 711 -27.78 30.82 -18.60
C ASN A 711 -27.98 32.27 -18.12
N GLN A 712 -29.03 32.95 -18.56
CA GLN A 712 -29.40 34.29 -18.06
C GLN A 712 -29.61 34.28 -16.54
N LEU A 713 -30.28 33.25 -15.99
CA LEU A 713 -30.45 33.09 -14.54
C LEU A 713 -29.12 32.83 -13.81
N LYS A 714 -28.20 32.07 -14.42
CA LYS A 714 -26.86 31.84 -13.84
C LYS A 714 -26.03 33.12 -13.77
N GLU A 715 -26.04 33.91 -14.83
CA GLU A 715 -25.33 35.19 -14.89
C GLU A 715 -25.91 36.18 -13.89
N ALA A 716 -27.24 36.33 -13.86
CA ALA A 716 -27.93 37.19 -12.90
C ALA A 716 -27.62 36.77 -11.44
N PHE A 717 -27.61 35.48 -11.14
CA PHE A 717 -27.28 34.99 -9.80
C PHE A 717 -25.83 35.30 -9.40
N ARG A 718 -24.88 35.18 -10.34
CA ARG A 718 -23.46 35.44 -10.09
C ARG A 718 -23.20 36.89 -9.72
N GLU A 719 -23.87 37.83 -10.39
CA GLU A 719 -23.79 39.25 -10.03
C GLU A 719 -24.53 39.54 -8.73
N TRP A 720 -25.73 38.96 -8.59
CA TRP A 720 -26.60 39.19 -7.45
C TRP A 720 -25.97 38.74 -6.14
N ILE A 721 -25.38 37.53 -6.07
CA ILE A 721 -24.91 36.95 -4.80
C ILE A 721 -23.92 37.86 -4.05
N PHE A 722 -23.09 38.62 -4.77
CA PHE A 722 -22.08 39.52 -4.21
C PHE A 722 -22.42 41.01 -4.27
N ALA A 723 -23.59 41.38 -4.80
CA ALA A 723 -24.04 42.77 -4.89
C ALA A 723 -24.28 43.40 -3.51
N ASP A 724 -24.95 42.66 -2.62
CA ASP A 724 -25.23 43.11 -1.25
C ASP A 724 -24.00 42.92 -0.33
N PRO A 725 -23.55 43.96 0.40
CA PRO A 725 -22.36 43.86 1.25
C PRO A 725 -22.46 42.82 2.37
N GLU A 726 -23.62 42.68 3.02
CA GLU A 726 -23.77 41.73 4.14
C GLU A 726 -23.75 40.29 3.63
N ARG A 727 -24.51 39.99 2.58
CA ARG A 727 -24.53 38.69 1.92
C ARG A 727 -23.17 38.33 1.32
N ARG A 728 -22.49 39.30 0.69
CA ARG A 728 -21.13 39.11 0.18
C ARG A 728 -20.19 38.69 1.30
N ASN A 729 -20.15 39.45 2.39
CA ASN A 729 -19.26 39.17 3.52
C ASN A 729 -19.58 37.80 4.16
N LYS A 730 -20.86 37.45 4.29
CA LYS A 730 -21.31 36.14 4.79
C LYS A 730 -20.72 34.99 3.97
N TYR A 731 -20.87 35.02 2.65
CA TYR A 731 -20.45 33.91 1.78
C TYR A 731 -18.95 33.90 1.47
N VAL A 732 -18.31 35.07 1.35
CA VAL A 732 -16.84 35.16 1.24
C VAL A 732 -16.18 34.58 2.48
N ARG A 733 -16.66 34.93 3.68
CA ARG A 733 -16.14 34.38 4.94
C ARG A 733 -16.36 32.87 5.01
N TYR A 734 -17.57 32.39 4.75
CA TYR A 734 -17.88 30.96 4.75
C TYR A 734 -16.97 30.18 3.79
N TYR A 735 -16.79 30.71 2.57
CA TYR A 735 -15.96 30.07 1.56
C TYR A 735 -14.50 29.99 2.02
N ASN A 736 -13.96 31.07 2.55
CA ASN A 736 -12.58 31.09 3.04
C ASN A 736 -12.37 30.13 4.22
N GLU A 737 -13.30 30.10 5.17
CA GLU A 737 -13.23 29.21 6.32
C GLU A 737 -13.35 27.72 5.95
N THR A 738 -14.17 27.40 4.94
CA THR A 738 -14.55 26.02 4.61
C THR A 738 -13.74 25.41 3.47
N PHE A 739 -13.32 26.23 2.49
CA PHE A 739 -12.67 25.77 1.26
C PHE A 739 -11.25 26.33 1.08
N ASN A 740 -11.00 27.58 1.47
CA ASN A 740 -9.64 28.17 1.45
C ASN A 740 -8.86 27.86 2.74
N ASN A 741 -8.71 26.57 3.03
CA ASN A 741 -8.14 26.11 4.29
C ASN A 741 -6.94 25.18 4.12
N VAL A 742 -6.63 24.70 2.90
CA VAL A 742 -5.53 23.77 2.67
C VAL A 742 -4.24 24.51 2.31
N ARG A 743 -3.20 24.33 3.13
CA ARG A 743 -1.81 24.71 2.79
C ARG A 743 -1.03 23.49 2.32
N LEU A 744 -0.26 23.65 1.23
CA LEU A 744 0.64 22.61 0.74
C LEU A 744 1.82 22.40 1.69
N ARG A 745 2.36 21.18 1.70
CA ARG A 745 3.54 20.84 2.50
C ARG A 745 4.79 21.56 1.99
N GLU A 746 5.42 22.32 2.87
CA GLU A 746 6.67 23.05 2.62
C GLU A 746 7.78 22.48 3.49
N TYR A 747 8.95 22.23 2.90
CA TYR A 747 10.10 21.65 3.58
C TYR A 747 11.18 22.72 3.78
N ASP A 748 11.83 22.72 4.94
CA ASP A 748 12.97 23.59 5.23
C ASP A 748 14.24 22.76 5.40
N GLY A 749 15.25 23.04 4.57
CA GLY A 749 16.56 22.42 4.63
C GLY A 749 17.67 23.36 5.10
N SER A 750 17.34 24.55 5.62
CA SER A 750 18.30 25.57 6.04
C SER A 750 19.33 25.05 7.05
N HIS A 751 18.92 24.10 7.89
CA HIS A 751 19.71 23.45 8.94
C HIS A 751 20.59 22.28 8.46
N LEU A 752 20.41 21.83 7.21
CA LEU A 752 21.20 20.73 6.68
C LEU A 752 22.67 21.13 6.53
N GLN A 753 23.54 20.24 7.01
CA GLN A 753 24.98 20.32 6.81
C GLN A 753 25.37 19.35 5.70
N PHE A 754 26.41 19.69 4.93
CA PHE A 754 26.88 18.89 3.79
C PHE A 754 28.37 18.55 3.93
N PRO A 755 28.76 17.63 4.83
CA PRO A 755 30.15 17.27 5.04
C PRO A 755 30.79 16.67 3.78
N GLY A 756 32.05 17.04 3.50
CA GLY A 756 32.76 16.58 2.29
C GLY A 756 32.35 17.29 1.00
N MET A 757 31.34 18.17 1.06
CA MET A 757 31.01 19.06 -0.05
C MET A 757 32.13 20.10 -0.22
N ASN A 758 32.42 20.45 -1.47
CA ASN A 758 33.39 21.49 -1.80
C ASN A 758 33.00 22.83 -1.13
N PRO A 759 33.85 23.40 -0.25
CA PRO A 759 33.52 24.60 0.52
C PRO A 759 33.34 25.85 -0.35
N ASP A 760 33.87 25.86 -1.58
CA ASP A 760 33.71 26.97 -2.53
C ASP A 760 32.31 27.01 -3.16
N ILE A 761 31.49 25.96 -2.99
CA ILE A 761 30.15 25.84 -3.57
C ILE A 761 29.10 26.04 -2.48
N GLN A 762 28.26 27.06 -2.65
CA GLN A 762 27.11 27.31 -1.76
C GLN A 762 25.79 26.93 -2.44
N LEU A 763 25.03 26.04 -1.81
CA LEU A 763 23.69 25.67 -2.27
C LEU A 763 22.68 26.79 -1.97
N LYS A 764 21.80 27.05 -2.94
CA LYS A 764 20.69 28.02 -2.80
C LYS A 764 19.65 27.50 -1.80
N PRO A 765 18.87 28.38 -1.14
CA PRO A 765 17.84 27.98 -0.18
C PRO A 765 16.86 26.93 -0.73
N HIS A 766 16.38 27.09 -1.97
CA HIS A 766 15.45 26.13 -2.56
C HIS A 766 16.06 24.76 -2.81
N GLN A 767 17.38 24.67 -3.07
CA GLN A 767 18.08 23.39 -3.24
C GLN A 767 18.19 22.66 -1.91
N LYS A 768 18.46 23.39 -0.81
CA LYS A 768 18.44 22.82 0.54
C LYS A 768 17.06 22.28 0.90
N ASN A 769 16.00 23.03 0.59
CA ASN A 769 14.62 22.60 0.82
C ASN A 769 14.23 21.38 -0.03
N ALA A 770 14.73 21.31 -1.28
CA ALA A 770 14.56 20.15 -2.13
C ALA A 770 15.25 18.90 -1.55
N ILE A 771 16.47 19.06 -1.00
CA ILE A 771 17.18 17.96 -0.33
C ILE A 771 16.42 17.51 0.93
N ALA A 772 15.97 18.44 1.78
CA ALA A 772 15.16 18.11 2.95
C ALA A 772 13.89 17.35 2.57
N ARG A 773 13.22 17.75 1.47
CA ARG A 773 12.09 17.03 0.91
C ARG A 773 12.44 15.61 0.49
N VAL A 774 13.60 15.38 -0.13
CA VAL A 774 14.04 14.02 -0.50
C VAL A 774 14.30 13.17 0.73
N LEU A 775 14.95 13.72 1.76
CA LEU A 775 15.25 13.01 3.00
C LEU A 775 13.98 12.63 3.78
N MET A 776 13.03 13.56 3.90
CA MET A 776 11.82 13.37 4.70
C MET A 776 10.64 12.76 3.94
N GLY A 777 10.58 12.95 2.61
CA GLY A 777 9.41 12.61 1.79
C GLY A 777 9.44 11.22 1.15
N GLY A 778 10.57 10.51 1.21
CA GLY A 778 10.77 9.25 0.51
C GLY A 778 10.57 9.43 -1.00
N ASN A 779 9.47 8.90 -1.56
CA ASN A 779 9.12 9.06 -2.98
C ASN A 779 8.83 10.52 -3.33
N THR A 780 9.81 11.20 -3.94
CA THR A 780 9.80 12.65 -4.11
C THR A 780 9.84 13.05 -5.60
N LEU A 781 9.00 14.02 -5.97
CA LEU A 781 9.05 14.71 -7.27
C LEU A 781 9.51 16.16 -7.08
N LEU A 782 10.61 16.53 -7.77
CA LEU A 782 11.14 17.89 -7.81
C LEU A 782 10.92 18.50 -9.20
N ALA A 783 9.90 19.35 -9.34
CA ALA A 783 9.50 19.96 -10.62
C ALA A 783 10.22 21.30 -10.89
N HIS A 784 11.56 21.31 -10.86
CA HIS A 784 12.35 22.53 -11.05
C HIS A 784 12.59 22.89 -12.53
N CYS A 785 12.53 24.20 -12.83
CA CYS A 785 12.84 24.75 -14.14
C CYS A 785 14.32 24.54 -14.54
N VAL A 786 14.65 24.76 -15.82
CA VAL A 786 16.03 24.67 -16.32
C VAL A 786 16.89 25.77 -15.66
N GLY A 787 18.11 25.42 -15.24
CA GLY A 787 19.02 26.36 -14.57
C GLY A 787 18.82 26.51 -13.05
N ALA A 788 17.83 25.83 -12.46
CA ALA A 788 17.58 25.88 -11.01
C ALA A 788 18.65 25.19 -10.15
N GLY A 789 19.59 24.45 -10.74
CA GLY A 789 20.64 23.71 -10.02
C GLY A 789 20.26 22.28 -9.64
N LYS A 790 19.47 21.61 -10.49
CA LYS A 790 18.95 20.24 -10.28
C LYS A 790 20.01 19.17 -10.02
N SER A 791 21.19 19.29 -10.63
CA SER A 791 22.26 18.31 -10.44
C SER A 791 22.76 18.30 -8.99
N PHE A 792 23.03 19.48 -8.42
CA PHE A 792 23.61 19.58 -7.08
C PHE A 792 22.65 19.15 -5.98
N GLU A 793 21.35 19.42 -6.11
CA GLU A 793 20.35 18.90 -5.15
C GLU A 793 20.29 17.38 -5.18
N MET A 794 20.35 16.74 -6.35
CA MET A 794 20.36 15.26 -6.47
C MET A 794 21.63 14.65 -5.86
N MET A 795 22.79 15.25 -6.13
CA MET A 795 24.09 14.79 -5.62
C MET A 795 24.20 14.94 -4.11
N ALA A 796 23.81 16.10 -3.58
CA ALA A 796 23.81 16.33 -2.14
C ALA A 796 22.80 15.45 -1.41
N ALA A 797 21.59 15.27 -1.96
CA ALA A 797 20.61 14.34 -1.39
C ALA A 797 21.10 12.89 -1.37
N CYS A 798 21.84 12.47 -2.38
CA CYS A 798 22.49 11.16 -2.44
C CYS A 798 23.52 10.97 -1.32
N MET A 799 24.42 11.94 -1.14
CA MET A 799 25.46 11.88 -0.11
C MET A 799 24.86 11.95 1.30
N GLU A 800 23.87 12.81 1.52
CA GLU A 800 23.21 12.93 2.83
C GLU A 800 22.42 11.67 3.20
N GLN A 801 21.73 11.02 2.24
CA GLN A 801 21.08 9.73 2.50
C GLN A 801 22.11 8.66 2.93
N LYS A 802 23.29 8.64 2.30
CA LYS A 802 24.36 7.70 2.67
C LYS A 802 24.97 8.03 4.03
N ARG A 803 25.21 9.30 4.31
CA ARG A 803 25.78 9.78 5.59
C ARG A 803 24.86 9.48 6.77
N LEU A 804 23.56 9.69 6.61
CA LEU A 804 22.55 9.42 7.63
C LEU A 804 22.21 7.91 7.74
N GLY A 805 22.80 7.04 6.93
CA GLY A 805 22.51 5.60 6.94
C GLY A 805 21.17 5.22 6.29
N LEU A 806 20.49 6.18 5.65
CA LEU A 806 19.21 5.97 4.95
C LEU A 806 19.36 5.15 3.67
N ALA A 807 20.54 5.20 3.04
CA ALA A 807 20.85 4.42 1.86
C ALA A 807 22.30 3.92 1.89
N ASN A 808 22.51 2.61 1.75
CA ASN A 808 23.87 2.05 1.66
C ASN A 808 24.49 2.25 0.27
N LYS A 809 23.67 2.23 -0.78
CA LYS A 809 24.05 2.49 -2.17
C LYS A 809 22.93 3.23 -2.88
N THR A 810 23.30 4.25 -3.62
CA THR A 810 22.37 5.08 -4.39
C THR A 810 22.66 4.92 -5.88
N ALA A 811 21.60 4.98 -6.69
CA ALA A 811 21.73 4.99 -8.14
C ALA A 811 21.09 6.27 -8.70
N MET A 812 21.82 6.96 -9.56
CA MET A 812 21.36 8.14 -10.27
C MET A 812 21.13 7.78 -11.73
N VAL A 813 19.86 7.82 -12.13
CA VAL A 813 19.42 7.47 -13.48
C VAL A 813 19.22 8.76 -14.28
N VAL A 814 20.03 8.97 -15.31
CA VAL A 814 20.05 10.21 -16.12
C VAL A 814 19.86 9.93 -17.61
N PRO A 815 19.44 10.90 -18.44
CA PRO A 815 19.51 10.76 -19.88
C PRO A 815 20.92 10.38 -20.35
N LYS A 816 21.02 9.46 -21.33
CA LYS A 816 22.30 8.90 -21.82
C LYS A 816 23.38 9.94 -22.15
N PRO A 817 23.09 11.08 -22.81
CA PRO A 817 24.11 12.09 -23.10
C PRO A 817 24.66 12.80 -21.86
N LEU A 818 23.95 12.73 -20.72
CA LEU A 818 24.31 13.46 -19.50
C LEU A 818 25.20 12.65 -18.54
N ILE A 819 25.42 11.35 -18.78
CA ILE A 819 26.19 10.48 -17.87
C ILE A 819 27.54 11.10 -17.49
N SER A 820 28.37 11.44 -18.49
CA SER A 820 29.71 11.99 -18.25
C SER A 820 29.67 13.37 -17.59
N GLN A 821 28.68 14.19 -17.95
CA GLN A 821 28.50 15.51 -17.34
C GLN A 821 28.10 15.37 -15.87
N THR A 822 27.13 14.52 -15.56
CA THR A 822 26.68 14.24 -14.19
C THR A 822 27.83 13.71 -13.34
N ALA A 823 28.67 12.80 -13.86
CA ALA A 823 29.84 12.30 -13.14
C ALA A 823 30.85 13.42 -12.81
N SER A 824 31.14 14.28 -13.78
CA SER A 824 32.03 15.44 -13.58
C SER A 824 31.48 16.44 -12.56
N GLU A 825 30.18 16.75 -12.64
CA GLU A 825 29.50 17.63 -11.69
C GLU A 825 29.45 17.01 -10.27
N PHE A 826 29.30 15.68 -10.15
CA PHE A 826 29.34 14.97 -8.87
C PHE A 826 30.70 15.15 -8.20
N LEU A 827 31.80 14.88 -8.93
CA LEU A 827 33.16 15.04 -8.40
C LEU A 827 33.54 16.52 -8.16
N ARG A 828 32.92 17.45 -8.88
CA ARG A 828 33.07 18.89 -8.59
C ARG A 828 32.46 19.26 -7.24
N LEU A 829 31.30 18.68 -6.91
CA LEU A 829 30.59 18.94 -5.66
C LEU A 829 31.18 18.16 -4.49
N TYR A 830 31.54 16.88 -4.69
CA TYR A 830 32.15 15.98 -3.72
C TYR A 830 33.43 15.33 -4.31
N PRO A 831 34.60 15.98 -4.17
CA PRO A 831 35.84 15.52 -4.81
C PRO A 831 36.36 14.16 -4.36
N SER A 832 36.03 13.73 -3.14
CA SER A 832 36.44 12.45 -2.57
C SER A 832 35.44 11.31 -2.81
N ALA A 833 34.34 11.55 -3.54
CA ALA A 833 33.30 10.55 -3.75
C ALA A 833 33.75 9.41 -4.68
N ASN A 834 33.51 8.17 -4.27
CA ASN A 834 33.77 6.98 -5.06
C ASN A 834 32.55 6.64 -5.95
N ILE A 835 32.53 7.14 -7.18
CA ILE A 835 31.39 6.92 -8.11
C ILE A 835 31.67 5.81 -9.13
N LEU A 836 30.63 5.04 -9.47
CA LEU A 836 30.66 4.09 -10.59
C LEU A 836 29.85 4.65 -11.76
N VAL A 837 30.49 4.82 -12.93
CA VAL A 837 29.84 5.34 -14.13
C VAL A 837 29.62 4.20 -15.12
N ALA A 838 28.36 3.97 -15.50
CA ALA A 838 27.99 2.94 -16.47
C ALA A 838 28.38 3.33 -17.90
N THR A 839 29.05 2.42 -18.61
CA THR A 839 29.36 2.56 -20.04
C THR A 839 28.42 1.70 -20.91
N GLU A 840 28.41 1.93 -22.22
CA GLU A 840 27.62 1.08 -23.14
C GLU A 840 28.10 -0.37 -23.15
N ARG A 841 29.42 -0.59 -23.04
CA ARG A 841 30.03 -1.93 -23.03
C ARG A 841 29.60 -2.76 -21.83
N ASP A 842 29.32 -2.12 -20.70
CA ASP A 842 28.90 -2.80 -19.47
C ASP A 842 27.54 -3.50 -19.61
N PHE A 843 26.70 -3.04 -20.55
CA PHE A 843 25.33 -3.53 -20.74
C PHE A 843 25.15 -4.44 -21.96
N GLU A 844 26.26 -4.83 -22.61
CA GLU A 844 26.24 -5.94 -23.56
C GLU A 844 25.77 -7.24 -22.87
N LYS A 845 25.00 -8.08 -23.57
CA LYS A 845 24.36 -9.29 -23.00
C LYS A 845 25.31 -10.20 -22.21
N LYS A 846 26.60 -10.25 -22.59
CA LYS A 846 27.64 -11.05 -21.92
C LYS A 846 28.21 -10.39 -20.67
N ARG A 847 28.17 -9.06 -20.55
CA ARG A 847 28.82 -8.25 -19.51
C ARG A 847 27.84 -7.71 -18.47
N ARG A 848 26.55 -7.59 -18.83
CA ARG A 848 25.49 -7.06 -17.95
C ARG A 848 25.46 -7.72 -16.57
N LYS A 849 25.46 -9.04 -16.49
CA LYS A 849 25.44 -9.76 -15.20
C LYS A 849 26.70 -9.49 -14.36
N GLN A 850 27.85 -9.32 -15.01
CA GLN A 850 29.12 -8.97 -14.34
C GLN A 850 29.08 -7.53 -13.83
N PHE A 851 28.53 -6.57 -14.59
CA PHE A 851 28.36 -5.19 -14.15
C PHE A 851 27.42 -5.07 -12.94
N ILE A 852 26.28 -5.76 -12.96
CA ILE A 852 25.36 -5.83 -11.81
C ILE A 852 26.08 -6.43 -10.59
N SER A 853 26.89 -7.47 -10.79
CA SER A 853 27.69 -8.07 -9.72
C SER A 853 28.72 -7.07 -9.16
N ARG A 854 29.36 -6.27 -10.01
CA ARG A 854 30.26 -5.18 -9.57
C ARG A 854 29.53 -4.12 -8.75
N ILE A 855 28.31 -3.73 -9.14
CA ILE A 855 27.45 -2.83 -8.35
C ILE A 855 27.17 -3.45 -6.98
N ALA A 856 26.79 -4.73 -6.94
CA ALA A 856 26.48 -5.43 -5.70
C ALA A 856 27.70 -5.53 -4.77
N THR A 857 28.89 -5.83 -5.31
CA THR A 857 30.09 -6.10 -4.51
C THR A 857 31.00 -4.91 -4.27
N GLY A 858 30.83 -3.76 -4.93
CA GLY A 858 31.71 -2.58 -4.76
C GLY A 858 31.18 -1.51 -3.80
N ASP A 859 32.05 -0.84 -3.04
CA ASP A 859 31.67 0.25 -2.13
C ASP A 859 31.62 1.60 -2.85
N TYR A 860 30.53 1.86 -3.58
CA TYR A 860 30.32 3.10 -4.32
C TYR A 860 29.43 4.08 -3.54
N ASP A 861 29.74 5.37 -3.60
CA ASP A 861 28.92 6.46 -3.07
C ASP A 861 27.72 6.76 -3.97
N CYS A 862 27.86 6.59 -5.28
CA CYS A 862 26.77 6.70 -6.24
C CYS A 862 27.09 5.89 -7.51
N ILE A 863 26.09 5.18 -8.05
CA ILE A 863 26.14 4.59 -9.39
C ILE A 863 25.41 5.50 -10.37
N ILE A 864 26.05 5.93 -11.45
CA ILE A 864 25.46 6.79 -12.48
C ILE A 864 25.22 5.94 -13.73
N MET A 865 23.96 5.88 -14.18
CA MET A 865 23.58 5.12 -15.38
C MET A 865 22.42 5.78 -16.14
N SER A 866 22.14 5.31 -17.35
CA SER A 866 21.00 5.78 -18.14
C SER A 866 19.72 5.01 -17.88
N HIS A 867 18.58 5.61 -18.28
CA HIS A 867 17.26 4.95 -18.18
C HIS A 867 17.23 3.58 -18.85
N SER A 868 17.72 3.46 -20.09
CA SER A 868 17.75 2.19 -20.81
C SER A 868 18.66 1.15 -20.15
N GLN A 869 19.77 1.60 -19.55
CA GLN A 869 20.64 0.75 -18.75
C GLN A 869 19.92 0.29 -17.47
N PHE A 870 19.21 1.18 -16.78
CA PHE A 870 18.44 0.85 -15.58
C PHE A 870 17.28 -0.12 -15.85
N GLU A 871 16.49 0.07 -16.91
CA GLU A 871 15.47 -0.89 -17.34
C GLU A 871 16.06 -2.27 -17.62
N SER A 872 17.27 -2.31 -18.15
CA SER A 872 17.96 -3.57 -18.34
C SER A 872 18.49 -4.16 -17.03
N THR A 873 18.45 -3.50 -15.87
CA THR A 873 18.84 -4.15 -14.61
C THR A 873 17.69 -4.93 -13.95
N THR A 874 16.43 -4.51 -14.16
CA THR A 874 15.24 -5.12 -13.53
C THR A 874 14.80 -6.44 -14.17
N CYS A 875 15.23 -6.72 -15.41
CA CYS A 875 14.97 -7.98 -16.12
C CYS A 875 16.01 -9.08 -15.84
N CYS A 876 16.83 -8.99 -14.78
CA CYS A 876 18.00 -9.83 -14.58
C CYS A 876 17.87 -10.79 -13.40
#